data_AF-A0A9E1T1A6-F1
#
_entry.id   AF-A0A9E1T1A6-F1
#
_cell.length_a   1.000
_cell.length_b   1.000
_cell.length_c   1.000
_cell.angle_alpha   90.00
_cell.angle_beta   90.00
_cell.angle_gamma   90.00
#
_symmetry.space_group_name_H-M   'P 1'
#
loop_
_entity.id
_entity.type
_entity.pdbx_description
1 polymer ?
#
loop_
_entity_poly.entity_id
_entity_poly.type
_entity_poly.pdbx_seq_one_letter_code
_entity_poly.pdbx_strand_id
1 'polypeptide(L)'
;MNIQRIVLIVLLATCSTALAGPTIGTQDTRLPKDVIPLVTVPNLDYASLGIEDETRERTGLPPQFAVPFEQHITPATDGIWERVDMNTQRWSLRVGCDNALSMNVGFGRFNLPASGSMIITDATGDYRIRPFTADDNKSHGQLWTPVVPGGEAIVEITVANKDRAMAVKGIELTSINPGYRWVHDAAGRGSSESCNIDVVCAEGDPWQEEIPSVAVYTLNGYLTCSGVMMNNSAQDQTPYFLTANHCGVTNSSDSSIVVYWNHQNSYCRAPGSSDSGGNGNGNFNQFTSGSTMRATRSYSDFTLTELSSNPNAAWGVTYSGWSRAGSASLGAGIHHPEAAEKRISFPDTVNATGEYWDVNWGEGRTAPGSSGSPLYDGNHRVVGQLCCGASYCPNDYNDYYGRSLDLAWSGSASSSLSSWLDPTGSGAQFIDTLVPGGGGDPQGACCIGTTCSYGTENDCNISGGEYAGDFVSCTSYPCGGAPEGACCIAGECSVMSASDCGSFGGSYQGDGSTCTNGICDNGGCEVGYSPDCAGTCFEDSVYTDWVGDGYCDDGAYVPSDYGYGGPAGVAIYLNCDAFNCDNDDCTDCGGGGDPTGACCVNGSCSIINEADCTSAGGTYNGDNSSCTGNPCGGGGECPAGEMQDCNGNCCPENWVADGYCDDGTYEWNGVAIYLNCDEFQCDGGDCTGCGGGGDPTGACCIGTNCSTMTDTDCAAAGGEYQGNNTSCASEPCGGGGECPADWTADCEGTCFPDYVYVEWQGDGYCDDGAYIPADYGCAECPAGVAIWMNCDEFDCDSGDCECDGGGNPMGACCFDADCFELEEVECNSNGGEWQGPETTCASSPCAVPCPADTDGSGAVDVSDILYIVSYWGTNDSAADVNGDGTVNVSDILEVVSAWGPCQ
;
A
#
# COMPACT_ATOMS: atom_id res chain seq x y z
N MET A 1 -36.52 14.39 -84.54
CA MET A 1 -37.64 13.64 -83.93
C MET A 1 -37.55 13.92 -82.44
N ASN A 2 -38.47 14.62 -81.75
CA ASN A 2 -39.95 14.53 -81.74
C ASN A 2 -40.38 13.09 -81.38
N ILE A 3 -41.18 12.81 -80.34
CA ILE A 3 -42.32 13.51 -79.70
C ILE A 3 -42.19 13.31 -78.16
N GLN A 4 -42.33 14.26 -77.21
CA GLN A 4 -43.37 15.24 -76.82
C GLN A 4 -44.62 14.72 -76.03
N ARG A 5 -44.66 15.06 -74.70
CA ARG A 5 -45.86 15.42 -73.87
C ARG A 5 -46.87 14.28 -73.57
N ILE A 6 -47.63 14.22 -72.46
CA ILE A 6 -48.46 15.19 -71.68
C ILE A 6 -48.94 14.46 -70.36
N VAL A 7 -49.48 14.98 -69.23
CA VAL A 7 -49.40 16.26 -68.44
C VAL A 7 -50.21 16.10 -67.11
N LEU A 8 -49.99 16.95 -66.07
CA LEU A 8 -50.68 17.05 -64.74
C LEU A 8 -50.49 15.83 -63.78
N ILE A 9 -50.08 15.93 -62.49
CA ILE A 9 -50.34 16.83 -61.32
C ILE A 9 -51.62 16.48 -60.52
N VAL A 10 -51.44 16.05 -59.26
CA VAL A 10 -52.26 16.42 -58.08
C VAL A 10 -51.49 16.10 -56.77
N LEU A 11 -51.73 16.94 -55.75
CA LEU A 11 -51.28 17.05 -54.34
C LEU A 11 -50.43 15.97 -53.63
N LEU A 12 -49.37 16.46 -52.96
CA LEU A 12 -49.07 16.36 -51.51
C LEU A 12 -49.67 15.20 -50.68
N ALA A 13 -48.81 14.32 -50.12
CA ALA A 13 -48.54 14.22 -48.68
C ALA A 13 -47.51 13.09 -48.32
N THR A 14 -46.73 13.32 -47.26
CA THR A 14 -46.04 12.34 -46.37
C THR A 14 -45.79 10.89 -46.84
N CYS A 15 -44.51 10.53 -47.04
CA CYS A 15 -43.79 9.46 -46.31
C CYS A 15 -42.43 9.17 -47.00
N SER A 16 -41.33 9.68 -46.44
CA SER A 16 -39.98 9.36 -46.90
C SER A 16 -39.41 8.21 -46.08
N THR A 17 -39.69 6.96 -46.45
CA THR A 17 -39.02 5.79 -45.87
C THR A 17 -37.54 5.81 -46.28
N ALA A 18 -36.69 6.36 -45.42
CA ALA A 18 -35.25 6.21 -45.55
C ALA A 18 -34.89 4.72 -45.40
N LEU A 19 -34.27 4.13 -46.43
CA LEU A 19 -33.63 2.82 -46.30
C LEU A 19 -32.35 2.99 -45.48
N ALA A 20 -32.51 3.02 -44.16
CA ALA A 20 -31.42 2.76 -43.24
C ALA A 20 -30.98 1.30 -43.44
N GLY A 21 -29.99 1.08 -44.31
CA GLY A 21 -29.22 -0.16 -44.28
C GLY A 21 -28.57 -0.28 -42.90
N PRO A 22 -28.49 -1.49 -42.31
CA PRO A 22 -27.93 -1.66 -40.99
C PRO A 22 -26.48 -1.18 -41.00
N THR A 23 -26.18 -0.15 -40.22
CA THR A 23 -24.82 0.22 -39.86
C THR A 23 -24.24 -0.94 -39.06
N ILE A 24 -23.39 -1.74 -39.71
CA ILE A 24 -22.56 -2.72 -39.00
C ILE A 24 -21.58 -1.91 -38.17
N GLY A 25 -21.95 -1.68 -36.90
CA GLY A 25 -21.00 -1.22 -35.90
C GLY A 25 -19.93 -2.29 -35.75
N THR A 26 -18.68 -1.91 -35.98
CA THR A 26 -17.53 -2.74 -35.64
C THR A 26 -17.41 -2.76 -34.13
N GLN A 27 -18.12 -3.70 -33.49
CA GLN A 27 -17.82 -4.12 -32.12
C GLN A 27 -16.34 -4.53 -32.08
N ASP A 28 -15.57 -3.96 -31.15
CA ASP A 28 -14.21 -4.42 -30.89
C ASP A 28 -14.29 -5.71 -30.08
N THR A 29 -14.56 -6.81 -30.78
CA THR A 29 -14.66 -8.14 -30.19
C THR A 29 -13.25 -8.64 -29.85
N ARG A 30 -12.73 -8.20 -28.70
CA ARG A 30 -11.60 -8.83 -28.02
C ARG A 30 -11.83 -10.35 -27.90
N LEU A 31 -10.74 -11.11 -27.86
CA LEU A 31 -10.80 -12.53 -27.53
C LEU A 31 -11.39 -12.72 -26.11
N PRO A 32 -12.21 -13.75 -25.88
CA PRO A 32 -12.57 -14.15 -24.52
C PRO A 32 -11.30 -14.46 -23.71
N LYS A 33 -11.27 -14.06 -22.43
CA LYS A 33 -10.10 -14.16 -21.55
C LYS A 33 -9.48 -15.56 -21.51
N ASP A 34 -10.30 -16.61 -21.56
CA ASP A 34 -9.87 -18.02 -21.52
C ASP A 34 -9.22 -18.52 -22.83
N VAL A 35 -9.29 -17.73 -23.91
CA VAL A 35 -8.63 -18.01 -25.20
C VAL A 35 -7.26 -17.34 -25.28
N ILE A 36 -6.99 -16.34 -24.44
CA ILE A 36 -5.69 -15.68 -24.34
C ILE A 36 -4.76 -16.56 -23.48
N PRO A 37 -3.57 -16.96 -23.97
CA PRO A 37 -2.63 -17.76 -23.18
C PRO A 37 -2.19 -17.03 -21.91
N LEU A 38 -2.08 -17.76 -20.80
CA LEU A 38 -1.57 -17.31 -19.51
C LEU A 38 -0.16 -17.86 -19.29
N VAL A 39 0.75 -17.01 -18.82
CA VAL A 39 2.01 -17.41 -18.19
C VAL A 39 1.92 -17.11 -16.70
N THR A 40 1.96 -18.15 -15.88
CA THR A 40 1.95 -18.03 -14.41
C THR A 40 3.39 -18.11 -13.88
N VAL A 41 3.74 -17.25 -12.93
CA VAL A 41 4.98 -17.35 -12.13
C VAL A 41 4.67 -18.00 -10.77
N PRO A 42 5.67 -18.51 -10.03
CA PRO A 42 5.45 -19.07 -8.69
C PRO A 42 4.68 -18.12 -7.76
N ASN A 43 3.93 -18.71 -6.82
CA ASN A 43 3.27 -17.97 -5.74
C ASN A 43 4.32 -17.38 -4.80
N LEU A 44 3.94 -16.28 -4.14
CA LEU A 44 4.78 -15.57 -3.19
C LEU A 44 4.80 -16.26 -1.82
N ASP A 45 5.98 -16.40 -1.24
CA ASP A 45 6.16 -16.82 0.15
C ASP A 45 6.11 -15.58 1.05
N TYR A 46 4.95 -15.33 1.64
CA TYR A 46 4.73 -14.18 2.53
C TYR A 46 5.51 -14.27 3.85
N ALA A 47 5.93 -15.47 4.28
CA ALA A 47 6.71 -15.66 5.50
C ALA A 47 8.19 -15.33 5.25
N SER A 48 8.78 -15.86 4.17
CA SER A 48 10.13 -15.49 3.72
C SER A 48 10.23 -13.99 3.46
N LEU A 49 9.24 -13.41 2.77
CA LEU A 49 9.22 -11.98 2.45
C LEU A 49 9.17 -11.07 3.68
N GLY A 50 8.47 -11.47 4.75
CA GLY A 50 8.49 -10.73 6.01
C GLY A 50 9.90 -10.65 6.63
N ILE A 51 10.57 -11.79 6.74
CA ILE A 51 11.93 -11.90 7.30
C ILE A 51 12.97 -11.19 6.41
N GLU A 52 12.82 -11.30 5.09
CA GLU A 52 13.61 -10.53 4.14
C GLU A 52 13.42 -9.03 4.36
N ASP A 53 12.18 -8.55 4.50
CA ASP A 53 11.88 -7.13 4.62
C ASP A 53 12.35 -6.50 5.95
N GLU A 54 12.20 -7.20 7.07
CA GLU A 54 12.81 -6.80 8.35
C GLU A 54 14.35 -6.71 8.23
N THR A 55 14.96 -7.68 7.53
CA THR A 55 16.40 -7.69 7.27
C THR A 55 16.82 -6.52 6.37
N ARG A 56 16.03 -6.17 5.36
CA ARG A 56 16.28 -5.01 4.48
C ARG A 56 16.21 -3.70 5.25
N GLU A 57 15.19 -3.52 6.09
CA GLU A 57 15.02 -2.32 6.90
C GLU A 57 16.17 -2.17 7.91
N ARG A 58 16.49 -3.25 8.66
CA ARG A 58 17.63 -3.30 9.59
C ARG A 58 18.99 -3.00 8.94
N THR A 59 19.14 -3.26 7.64
CA THR A 59 20.37 -3.01 6.87
C THR A 59 20.35 -1.72 6.04
N GLY A 60 19.28 -0.91 6.12
CA GLY A 60 19.15 0.33 5.35
C GLY A 60 19.01 0.11 3.84
N LEU A 61 18.61 -1.09 3.41
CA LEU A 61 18.31 -1.41 2.01
C LEU A 61 16.95 -0.83 1.61
N PRO A 62 16.76 -0.47 0.33
CA PRO A 62 15.53 0.16 -0.10
C PRO A 62 14.34 -0.81 0.02
N PRO A 63 13.13 -0.29 0.32
CA PRO A 63 11.95 -1.11 0.49
C PRO A 63 11.59 -1.90 -0.76
N GLN A 64 11.15 -3.14 -0.56
CA GLN A 64 10.68 -4.06 -1.60
C GLN A 64 9.15 -4.18 -1.53
N PHE A 65 8.49 -4.19 -2.68
CA PHE A 65 7.01 -4.27 -2.77
C PHE A 65 6.51 -5.41 -3.67
N ALA A 66 7.41 -6.01 -4.46
CA ALA A 66 7.15 -7.11 -5.38
C ALA A 66 8.34 -8.07 -5.47
N VAL A 67 8.15 -9.22 -6.11
CA VAL A 67 9.22 -10.21 -6.39
C VAL A 67 9.46 -10.31 -7.90
N PRO A 68 10.68 -10.06 -8.40
CA PRO A 68 10.95 -10.06 -9.83
C PRO A 68 11.29 -11.46 -10.37
N PHE A 69 10.47 -12.00 -11.27
CA PHE A 69 10.75 -13.26 -11.98
C PHE A 69 11.26 -12.98 -13.41
N GLU A 70 12.49 -13.41 -13.72
CA GLU A 70 13.08 -13.29 -15.07
C GLU A 70 12.33 -14.15 -16.10
N GLN A 71 12.18 -13.61 -17.32
CA GLN A 71 11.43 -14.23 -18.42
C GLN A 71 12.08 -13.95 -19.79
N HIS A 72 11.66 -14.68 -20.83
CA HIS A 72 12.08 -14.47 -22.23
C HIS A 72 10.89 -14.50 -23.19
N ILE A 73 9.83 -13.77 -22.84
CA ILE A 73 8.53 -13.81 -23.51
C ILE A 73 8.53 -12.89 -24.74
N THR A 74 8.17 -13.41 -25.91
CA THR A 74 8.11 -12.63 -27.17
C THR A 74 6.84 -12.88 -27.98
N PRO A 75 6.33 -11.89 -28.74
CA PRO A 75 5.25 -12.12 -29.70
C PRO A 75 5.61 -13.03 -30.90
N ALA A 76 6.79 -13.64 -30.92
CA ALA A 76 7.18 -14.68 -31.88
C ALA A 76 6.88 -16.10 -31.39
N THR A 77 6.92 -16.30 -30.07
CA THR A 77 6.88 -17.60 -29.37
C THR A 77 5.64 -17.75 -28.49
N ASP A 78 5.17 -16.65 -27.91
CA ASP A 78 4.21 -16.63 -26.80
C ASP A 78 2.95 -15.82 -27.16
N GLY A 79 1.92 -15.94 -26.31
CA GLY A 79 0.62 -15.28 -26.50
C GLY A 79 -0.11 -15.75 -27.78
N ILE A 80 -1.10 -14.98 -28.22
CA ILE A 80 -1.90 -15.29 -29.42
C ILE A 80 -2.03 -14.08 -30.34
N TRP A 81 -1.96 -14.30 -31.65
CA TRP A 81 -2.19 -13.27 -32.67
C TRP A 81 -3.55 -13.45 -33.36
N GLU A 82 -4.39 -12.41 -33.31
CA GLU A 82 -5.64 -12.33 -34.05
C GLU A 82 -5.62 -11.24 -35.16
N ARG A 83 -6.63 -11.27 -36.03
CA ARG A 83 -6.91 -10.17 -36.98
C ARG A 83 -8.16 -9.44 -36.51
N VAL A 84 -7.98 -8.23 -35.99
CA VAL A 84 -9.11 -7.34 -35.65
C VAL A 84 -9.85 -6.92 -36.93
N ASP A 85 -9.12 -6.61 -38.02
CA ASP A 85 -9.70 -6.33 -39.32
C ASP A 85 -8.77 -6.71 -40.51
N MET A 86 -9.12 -6.30 -41.73
CA MET A 86 -8.31 -6.52 -42.94
C MET A 86 -6.94 -5.80 -42.91
N ASN A 87 -6.76 -4.80 -42.06
CA ASN A 87 -5.58 -3.94 -41.97
C ASN A 87 -4.85 -4.06 -40.63
N THR A 88 -5.49 -4.60 -39.58
CA THR A 88 -4.98 -4.59 -38.19
C THR A 88 -4.85 -6.00 -37.62
N GLN A 89 -3.82 -6.24 -36.81
CA GLN A 89 -3.68 -7.40 -35.95
C GLN A 89 -3.50 -6.99 -34.50
N ARG A 90 -3.97 -7.82 -33.59
CA ARG A 90 -3.74 -7.72 -32.15
C ARG A 90 -2.97 -8.96 -31.70
N TRP A 91 -1.98 -8.78 -30.84
CA TRP A 91 -1.39 -9.82 -30.02
C TRP A 91 -1.89 -9.65 -28.60
N SER A 92 -2.27 -10.73 -27.93
CA SER A 92 -2.67 -10.69 -26.51
C SER A 92 -1.99 -11.82 -25.72
N LEU A 93 -1.64 -11.53 -24.48
CA LEU A 93 -1.04 -12.44 -23.49
C LEU A 93 -1.58 -12.08 -22.09
N ARG A 94 -1.79 -13.08 -21.23
CA ARG A 94 -2.02 -12.89 -19.79
C ARG A 94 -0.76 -13.29 -19.02
N VAL A 95 -0.45 -12.58 -17.94
CA VAL A 95 0.61 -12.93 -16.98
C VAL A 95 0.03 -12.90 -15.57
N GLY A 96 0.42 -13.82 -14.68
CA GLY A 96 -0.16 -13.89 -13.33
C GLY A 96 0.63 -14.66 -12.27
N CYS A 97 0.17 -14.54 -11.04
CA CYS A 97 0.67 -15.15 -9.80
C CYS A 97 -0.52 -15.24 -8.85
N ASP A 98 -0.90 -16.44 -8.37
CA ASP A 98 -2.26 -16.66 -7.85
C ASP A 98 -2.54 -15.95 -6.52
N ASN A 99 -1.50 -15.59 -5.75
CA ASN A 99 -1.61 -14.90 -4.46
C ASN A 99 -1.02 -13.47 -4.44
N ALA A 100 -0.79 -12.83 -5.59
CA ALA A 100 -0.26 -11.46 -5.64
C ALA A 100 -1.36 -10.38 -5.55
N LEU A 101 -1.07 -9.28 -4.85
CA LEU A 101 -1.97 -8.13 -4.68
C LEU A 101 -1.95 -7.17 -5.88
N SER A 102 -0.81 -7.10 -6.59
CA SER A 102 -0.65 -6.31 -7.81
C SER A 102 0.32 -6.99 -8.77
N MET A 103 0.40 -6.50 -10.00
CA MET A 103 1.32 -6.99 -11.04
C MET A 103 1.93 -5.81 -11.78
N ASN A 104 3.23 -5.87 -12.06
CA ASN A 104 3.85 -5.04 -13.09
C ASN A 104 4.84 -5.86 -13.94
N VAL A 105 5.27 -5.33 -15.07
CA VAL A 105 6.17 -6.04 -16.02
C VAL A 105 7.29 -5.16 -16.55
N GLY A 106 8.46 -5.79 -16.75
CA GLY A 106 9.64 -5.20 -17.38
C GLY A 106 9.85 -5.73 -18.80
N PHE A 107 10.05 -4.83 -19.76
CA PHE A 107 10.43 -5.14 -21.14
C PHE A 107 11.88 -4.75 -21.41
N GLY A 108 12.80 -5.71 -21.26
CA GLY A 108 14.23 -5.54 -21.61
C GLY A 108 14.47 -5.29 -23.11
N ARG A 109 13.45 -5.47 -23.96
CA ARG A 109 13.43 -4.91 -25.32
C ARG A 109 12.05 -4.33 -25.64
N PHE A 110 11.99 -3.03 -25.88
CA PHE A 110 10.80 -2.31 -26.31
C PHE A 110 11.09 -1.38 -27.51
N ASN A 111 10.40 -1.62 -28.63
CA ASN A 111 10.46 -0.84 -29.86
C ASN A 111 9.19 -1.10 -30.70
N LEU A 112 8.13 -0.34 -30.42
CA LEU A 112 6.89 -0.39 -31.20
C LEU A 112 7.03 0.34 -32.55
N PRO A 113 6.45 -0.18 -33.65
CA PRO A 113 6.33 0.57 -34.89
C PRO A 113 5.38 1.77 -34.72
N ALA A 114 5.44 2.77 -35.60
CA ALA A 114 4.55 3.94 -35.58
C ALA A 114 3.05 3.65 -35.84
N SER A 115 2.66 2.39 -36.02
CA SER A 115 1.26 1.92 -36.02
C SER A 115 0.89 1.12 -34.77
N GLY A 116 1.81 1.05 -33.80
CA GLY A 116 1.74 0.21 -32.62
C GLY A 116 1.16 0.92 -31.41
N SER A 117 0.24 0.24 -30.75
CA SER A 117 -0.32 0.60 -29.46
C SER A 117 -0.28 -0.63 -28.57
N MET A 118 0.46 -0.58 -27.47
CA MET A 118 0.37 -1.54 -26.38
C MET A 118 -0.60 -1.01 -25.32
N ILE A 119 -1.47 -1.87 -24.79
CA ILE A 119 -2.35 -1.60 -23.65
C ILE A 119 -2.11 -2.70 -22.62
N ILE A 120 -2.15 -2.35 -21.35
CA ILE A 120 -2.09 -3.31 -20.25
C ILE A 120 -3.28 -3.06 -19.34
N THR A 121 -4.05 -4.11 -19.04
CA THR A 121 -5.21 -4.08 -18.14
C THR A 121 -5.05 -5.07 -17.01
N ASP A 122 -5.91 -4.93 -16.00
CA ASP A 122 -6.18 -5.97 -15.01
C ASP A 122 -6.91 -7.18 -15.61
N ALA A 123 -7.25 -8.11 -14.70
CA ALA A 123 -7.98 -9.33 -14.93
C ALA A 123 -9.38 -9.16 -15.56
N THR A 124 -10.05 -8.00 -15.44
CA THR A 124 -11.43 -7.79 -15.92
C THR A 124 -11.51 -6.88 -17.15
N GLY A 125 -10.54 -5.96 -17.29
CA GLY A 125 -10.50 -4.87 -18.26
C GLY A 125 -10.92 -3.52 -17.71
N ASP A 126 -11.19 -3.40 -16.41
CA ASP A 126 -11.70 -2.19 -15.75
C ASP A 126 -10.56 -1.20 -15.45
N TYR A 127 -9.53 -1.63 -14.71
CA TYR A 127 -8.28 -0.90 -14.61
C TYR A 127 -7.45 -1.08 -15.88
N ARG A 128 -6.91 0.03 -16.40
CA ARG A 128 -6.00 0.02 -17.54
C ARG A 128 -4.97 1.12 -17.45
N ILE A 129 -3.72 0.75 -17.72
CA ILE A 129 -2.64 1.71 -17.95
C ILE A 129 -2.92 2.42 -19.28
N ARG A 130 -2.51 3.69 -19.42
CA ARG A 130 -2.58 4.41 -20.69
C ARG A 130 -1.90 3.61 -21.82
N PRO A 131 -2.30 3.78 -23.09
CA PRO A 131 -1.58 3.16 -24.19
C PRO A 131 -0.10 3.59 -24.21
N PHE A 132 0.79 2.61 -24.42
CA PHE A 132 2.18 2.83 -24.81
C PHE A 132 2.29 2.78 -26.33
N THR A 133 3.08 3.67 -26.91
CA THR A 133 3.15 3.90 -28.37
C THR A 133 4.59 3.98 -28.85
N ALA A 134 4.79 4.34 -30.12
CA ALA A 134 6.14 4.62 -30.63
C ALA A 134 6.82 5.83 -29.98
N ASP A 135 6.08 6.71 -29.30
CA ASP A 135 6.63 7.85 -28.55
C ASP A 135 7.21 7.42 -27.18
N ASP A 136 6.86 6.21 -26.71
CA ASP A 136 7.44 5.57 -25.53
C ASP A 136 8.73 4.80 -25.83
N ASN A 137 9.17 4.74 -27.10
CA ASN A 137 10.42 4.08 -27.51
C ASN A 137 11.66 4.87 -27.02
N LYS A 138 12.10 4.62 -25.79
CA LYS A 138 13.26 5.29 -25.20
C LYS A 138 14.59 4.81 -25.81
N SER A 139 15.64 5.63 -25.72
CA SER A 139 16.96 5.34 -26.31
C SER A 139 17.70 4.16 -25.68
N HIS A 140 17.39 3.82 -24.43
CA HIS A 140 17.87 2.61 -23.76
C HIS A 140 17.15 1.32 -24.24
N GLY A 141 16.08 1.45 -25.01
CA GLY A 141 15.39 0.32 -25.64
C GLY A 141 14.61 -0.59 -24.67
N GLN A 142 14.30 -0.10 -23.47
CA GLN A 142 13.48 -0.81 -22.48
C GLN A 142 12.18 -0.04 -22.21
N LEU A 143 11.18 -0.73 -21.66
CA LEU A 143 9.99 -0.12 -21.04
C LEU A 143 9.68 -0.83 -19.73
N TRP A 144 9.38 -0.06 -18.68
CA TRP A 144 8.88 -0.57 -17.39
C TRP A 144 7.54 0.07 -17.07
N THR A 145 6.66 -0.69 -16.45
CA THR A 145 5.22 -0.37 -16.39
C THR A 145 4.78 0.03 -14.97
N PRO A 146 3.73 0.87 -14.86
CA PRO A 146 2.96 1.00 -13.63
C PRO A 146 2.44 -0.35 -13.11
N VAL A 147 2.04 -0.37 -11.84
CA VAL A 147 1.25 -1.47 -11.28
C VAL A 147 -0.14 -1.59 -11.90
N VAL A 148 -0.69 -2.80 -11.80
CA VAL A 148 -2.03 -3.25 -12.17
C VAL A 148 -2.58 -4.05 -10.99
N PRO A 149 -3.87 -3.95 -10.60
CA PRO A 149 -4.42 -4.72 -9.48
C PRO A 149 -4.49 -6.22 -9.69
N GLY A 150 -4.40 -6.94 -8.57
CA GLY A 150 -4.62 -8.37 -8.47
C GLY A 150 -3.54 -9.21 -9.14
N GLY A 151 -3.61 -10.52 -8.93
CA GLY A 151 -2.62 -11.49 -9.41
C GLY A 151 -2.63 -11.76 -10.93
N GLU A 152 -3.21 -10.91 -11.77
CA GLU A 152 -3.21 -11.11 -13.22
C GLU A 152 -3.30 -9.81 -14.04
N ALA A 153 -2.38 -9.63 -14.99
CA ALA A 153 -2.40 -8.54 -15.96
C ALA A 153 -2.50 -9.06 -17.41
N ILE A 154 -3.24 -8.35 -18.26
CA ILE A 154 -3.43 -8.67 -19.69
C ILE A 154 -2.68 -7.66 -20.54
N VAL A 155 -1.69 -8.12 -21.31
CA VAL A 155 -0.89 -7.32 -22.23
C VAL A 155 -1.40 -7.49 -23.65
N GLU A 156 -1.86 -6.41 -24.29
CA GLU A 156 -2.33 -6.39 -25.67
C GLU A 156 -1.46 -5.47 -26.54
N ILE A 157 -1.06 -5.90 -27.74
CA ILE A 157 -0.30 -5.10 -28.73
C ILE A 157 -1.06 -5.08 -30.06
N THR A 158 -1.61 -3.93 -30.42
CA THR A 158 -2.33 -3.71 -31.68
C THR A 158 -1.41 -3.01 -32.69
N VAL A 159 -1.33 -3.55 -33.93
CA VAL A 159 -0.45 -3.05 -35.01
C VAL A 159 -1.08 -3.22 -36.40
N ALA A 160 -0.63 -2.40 -37.36
CA ALA A 160 -0.99 -2.63 -38.77
C ALA A 160 -0.37 -3.95 -39.31
N ASN A 161 -1.12 -4.64 -40.18
CA ASN A 161 -0.75 -5.92 -40.83
C ASN A 161 0.67 -5.92 -41.44
N LYS A 162 1.11 -4.77 -41.96
CA LYS A 162 2.46 -4.58 -42.56
C LYS A 162 3.59 -4.53 -41.51
N ASP A 163 3.31 -4.08 -40.30
CA ASP A 163 4.30 -3.76 -39.26
C ASP A 163 4.41 -4.84 -38.18
N ARG A 164 3.56 -5.88 -38.21
CA ARG A 164 3.64 -7.07 -37.33
C ARG A 164 5.07 -7.60 -37.20
N ALA A 165 5.81 -7.68 -38.31
CA ALA A 165 7.18 -8.20 -38.33
C ALA A 165 8.21 -7.29 -37.63
N MET A 166 7.84 -6.05 -37.27
CA MET A 166 8.61 -5.18 -36.37
C MET A 166 8.26 -5.49 -34.92
N ALA A 167 6.98 -5.49 -34.53
CA ALA A 167 6.56 -5.79 -33.16
C ALA A 167 7.05 -7.18 -32.67
N VAL A 168 6.97 -8.20 -33.53
CA VAL A 168 7.49 -9.57 -33.28
C VAL A 168 9.01 -9.62 -33.02
N LYS A 169 9.76 -8.55 -33.30
CA LYS A 169 11.21 -8.44 -33.03
C LYS A 169 11.57 -7.38 -31.99
N GLY A 170 10.78 -6.31 -31.93
CA GLY A 170 10.99 -5.15 -31.09
C GLY A 170 10.47 -5.30 -29.66
N ILE A 171 9.84 -6.43 -29.32
CA ILE A 171 9.26 -6.68 -28.00
C ILE A 171 9.86 -7.96 -27.41
N GLU A 172 10.37 -7.86 -26.18
CA GLU A 172 10.63 -8.98 -25.26
C GLU A 172 10.28 -8.52 -23.84
N LEU A 173 9.40 -9.26 -23.19
CA LEU A 173 9.05 -9.10 -21.78
C LEU A 173 10.03 -9.97 -21.00
N THR A 174 10.83 -9.34 -20.15
CA THR A 174 11.97 -9.94 -19.44
C THR A 174 11.79 -10.05 -17.94
N SER A 175 10.81 -9.37 -17.34
CA SER A 175 10.39 -9.69 -15.97
C SER A 175 8.89 -9.57 -15.75
N ILE A 176 8.36 -10.45 -14.91
CA ILE A 176 7.01 -10.40 -14.35
C ILE A 176 7.18 -10.18 -12.84
N ASN A 177 6.55 -9.14 -12.30
CA ASN A 177 6.79 -8.67 -10.94
C ASN A 177 5.47 -8.63 -10.15
N PRO A 178 5.03 -9.77 -9.58
CA PRO A 178 3.94 -9.84 -8.60
C PRO A 178 4.26 -9.06 -7.31
N GLY A 179 3.37 -8.12 -6.97
CA GLY A 179 3.41 -7.28 -5.78
C GLY A 179 2.69 -7.90 -4.59
N TYR A 180 3.19 -7.66 -3.39
CA TYR A 180 2.66 -8.21 -2.13
C TYR A 180 2.34 -7.15 -1.06
N ARG A 181 2.80 -5.90 -1.23
CA ARG A 181 2.47 -4.78 -0.33
C ARG A 181 2.53 -3.42 -1.04
N TRP A 182 2.00 -2.39 -0.38
CA TRP A 182 2.14 -0.95 -0.67
C TRP A 182 1.67 -0.43 -2.04
N VAL A 183 2.24 -0.85 -3.16
CA VAL A 183 1.96 -0.25 -4.47
C VAL A 183 0.87 -1.05 -5.20
N HIS A 184 -0.37 -0.57 -5.07
CA HIS A 184 -1.58 -1.21 -5.58
C HIS A 184 -2.56 -0.20 -6.23
N ASP A 185 -3.89 -0.30 -6.09
CA ASP A 185 -4.88 0.26 -7.04
C ASP A 185 -6.19 0.78 -6.36
N ALA A 186 -7.16 1.29 -7.13
CA ALA A 186 -8.49 1.72 -6.70
C ALA A 186 -9.05 1.16 -5.37
N ALA A 187 -8.96 -0.16 -5.13
CA ALA A 187 -9.50 -0.84 -3.94
C ALA A 187 -8.61 -0.82 -2.67
N GLY A 188 -7.32 -0.53 -2.80
CA GLY A 188 -6.35 -0.43 -1.70
C GLY A 188 -5.06 0.18 -2.23
N ARG A 189 -4.53 1.20 -1.56
CA ARG A 189 -3.54 2.12 -2.17
C ARG A 189 -2.30 2.39 -1.34
N GLY A 190 -2.36 1.98 -0.08
CA GLY A 190 -1.34 2.20 0.93
C GLY A 190 -2.01 2.68 2.21
N SER A 191 -1.71 2.01 3.32
CA SER A 191 -1.65 2.65 4.62
C SER A 191 -0.30 3.35 4.76
N SER A 192 -0.26 4.36 5.62
CA SER A 192 0.95 4.76 6.34
C SER A 192 0.54 5.06 7.77
N GLU A 193 1.44 5.13 8.75
CA GLU A 193 0.98 5.27 10.13
C GLU A 193 0.30 6.63 10.39
N SER A 194 -0.66 6.65 11.32
CA SER A 194 -1.74 7.64 11.33
C SER A 194 -1.34 9.09 11.63
N CYS A 195 -0.21 9.30 12.32
CA CYS A 195 0.24 10.65 12.69
C CYS A 195 0.76 11.50 11.52
N ASN A 196 0.97 10.87 10.35
CA ASN A 196 1.35 11.58 9.14
C ASN A 196 0.18 12.44 8.61
N ILE A 197 0.51 13.59 8.01
CA ILE A 197 -0.46 14.61 7.55
C ILE A 197 -0.59 14.49 6.02
N ASP A 198 -1.81 14.37 5.49
CA ASP A 198 -2.04 14.41 4.03
C ASP A 198 -1.68 15.80 3.47
N VAL A 199 -1.02 15.88 2.30
CA VAL A 199 -0.63 17.16 1.65
C VAL A 199 -1.81 18.07 1.24
N VAL A 200 -3.05 17.61 1.43
CA VAL A 200 -4.30 18.37 1.19
C VAL A 200 -4.95 18.89 2.48
N CYS A 201 -4.30 18.72 3.63
CA CYS A 201 -4.63 19.42 4.86
C CYS A 201 -4.11 20.87 4.82
N ALA A 202 -4.62 21.74 5.69
CA ALA A 202 -4.34 23.18 5.68
C ALA A 202 -2.86 23.52 5.94
N GLU A 203 -2.13 22.62 6.60
CA GLU A 203 -0.69 22.66 6.79
C GLU A 203 0.07 22.60 5.44
N GLY A 204 -0.54 22.01 4.41
CA GLY A 204 -0.06 21.97 3.02
C GLY A 204 -0.43 23.19 2.17
N ASP A 205 -1.31 24.09 2.61
CA ASP A 205 -1.72 25.29 1.84
C ASP A 205 -0.54 26.20 1.44
N PRO A 206 0.51 26.40 2.27
CA PRO A 206 1.69 27.17 1.86
C PRO A 206 2.56 26.49 0.80
N TRP A 207 2.46 25.16 0.65
CA TRP A 207 3.42 24.31 -0.06
C TRP A 207 2.93 23.86 -1.45
N GLN A 208 1.90 24.51 -2.00
CA GLN A 208 1.24 24.09 -3.24
C GLN A 208 2.14 24.18 -4.49
N GLU A 209 3.26 24.92 -4.45
CA GLU A 209 4.28 24.90 -5.50
C GLU A 209 5.26 23.72 -5.36
N GLU A 210 5.54 23.26 -4.15
CA GLU A 210 6.48 22.16 -3.87
C GLU A 210 5.82 20.78 -3.92
N ILE A 211 4.58 20.66 -3.44
CA ILE A 211 3.83 19.38 -3.39
C ILE A 211 3.77 18.66 -4.75
N PRO A 212 3.54 19.31 -5.92
CA PRO A 212 3.45 18.63 -7.21
C PRO A 212 4.80 18.11 -7.75
N SER A 213 5.94 18.59 -7.23
CA SER A 213 7.29 18.16 -7.64
C SER A 213 7.69 16.80 -7.09
N VAL A 214 7.08 16.39 -5.97
CA VAL A 214 7.38 15.17 -5.23
C VAL A 214 6.57 13.99 -5.78
N ALA A 215 7.21 12.82 -5.84
CA ALA A 215 6.59 11.59 -6.29
C ALA A 215 7.22 10.34 -5.65
N VAL A 216 6.39 9.33 -5.43
CA VAL A 216 6.82 7.94 -5.25
C VAL A 216 7.24 7.36 -6.60
N TYR A 217 8.20 6.44 -6.60
CA TYR A 217 8.59 5.71 -7.79
C TYR A 217 8.94 4.26 -7.49
N THR A 218 8.68 3.39 -8.46
CA THR A 218 9.19 2.01 -8.45
C THR A 218 10.45 1.89 -9.31
N LEU A 219 11.34 0.97 -8.93
CA LEU A 219 12.61 0.71 -9.60
C LEU A 219 12.79 -0.80 -9.81
N ASN A 220 13.27 -1.20 -10.98
CA ASN A 220 13.32 -2.59 -11.46
C ASN A 220 11.97 -3.32 -11.36
N GLY A 221 10.86 -2.59 -11.23
CA GLY A 221 9.53 -3.14 -10.97
C GLY A 221 9.34 -3.81 -9.60
N TYR A 222 10.29 -3.70 -8.65
CA TYR A 222 10.20 -4.40 -7.36
C TYR A 222 10.67 -3.63 -6.12
N LEU A 223 11.49 -2.58 -6.29
CA LEU A 223 11.86 -1.64 -5.22
C LEU A 223 11.01 -0.37 -5.30
N THR A 224 10.85 0.33 -4.17
CA THR A 224 10.13 1.62 -4.11
C THR A 224 10.83 2.66 -3.24
N CYS A 225 10.77 3.93 -3.64
CA CYS A 225 11.33 5.10 -2.92
C CYS A 225 10.58 6.39 -3.31
N SER A 226 10.88 7.49 -2.63
CA SER A 226 10.42 8.86 -2.94
C SER A 226 11.48 9.67 -3.69
N GLY A 227 11.08 10.73 -4.38
CA GLY A 227 12.00 11.70 -4.96
C GLY A 227 11.33 13.01 -5.38
N VAL A 228 12.14 13.94 -5.91
CA VAL A 228 11.71 15.32 -6.23
C VAL A 228 12.24 15.79 -7.58
N MET A 229 11.38 16.45 -8.36
CA MET A 229 11.75 17.18 -9.58
C MET A 229 12.52 18.46 -9.23
N MET A 230 13.71 18.65 -9.80
CA MET A 230 14.64 19.73 -9.45
C MET A 230 14.72 20.81 -10.54
N ASN A 231 14.60 22.07 -10.15
CA ASN A 231 14.88 23.21 -11.02
C ASN A 231 16.40 23.34 -11.31
N ASN A 232 16.77 24.06 -12.36
CA ASN A 232 18.16 24.39 -12.68
C ASN A 232 18.31 25.85 -13.13
N SER A 233 19.53 26.39 -13.12
CA SER A 233 19.79 27.82 -13.42
C SER A 233 19.43 28.30 -14.83
N ALA A 234 19.11 27.40 -15.78
CA ALA A 234 18.58 27.76 -17.09
C ALA A 234 17.04 27.85 -17.12
N GLN A 235 16.34 27.37 -16.07
CA GLN A 235 14.89 27.29 -15.94
C GLN A 235 14.20 26.63 -17.16
N ASP A 236 14.86 25.62 -17.74
CA ASP A 236 14.52 25.03 -19.03
C ASP A 236 13.61 23.79 -18.95
N GLN A 237 13.15 23.43 -17.74
CA GLN A 237 12.32 22.25 -17.47
C GLN A 237 12.99 20.91 -17.83
N THR A 238 14.32 20.84 -17.90
CA THR A 238 15.05 19.56 -17.99
C THR A 238 14.66 18.67 -16.79
N PRO A 239 14.15 17.44 -16.99
CA PRO A 239 13.48 16.67 -15.95
C PRO A 239 14.47 15.93 -15.04
N TYR A 240 15.28 16.70 -14.31
CA TYR A 240 16.14 16.17 -13.26
C TYR A 240 15.29 15.76 -12.06
N PHE A 241 15.50 14.54 -11.58
CA PHE A 241 14.82 13.96 -10.44
C PHE A 241 15.87 13.52 -9.41
N LEU A 242 15.77 14.05 -8.19
CA LEU A 242 16.65 13.75 -7.07
C LEU A 242 16.02 12.68 -6.18
N THR A 243 16.83 11.72 -5.77
CA THR A 243 16.52 10.64 -4.83
C THR A 243 17.79 10.27 -4.06
N ALA A 244 17.72 9.27 -3.18
CA ALA A 244 18.84 8.72 -2.43
C ALA A 244 19.82 7.89 -3.30
N ASN A 245 20.97 7.50 -2.75
CA ASN A 245 21.88 6.52 -3.37
C ASN A 245 21.55 5.09 -2.94
N HIS A 246 21.20 4.83 -1.69
CA HIS A 246 20.78 3.50 -1.21
C HIS A 246 19.54 2.97 -1.97
N CYS A 247 18.66 3.86 -2.46
CA CYS A 247 17.56 3.53 -3.38
C CYS A 247 17.96 2.87 -4.71
N GLY A 248 19.25 2.63 -4.98
CA GLY A 248 19.70 1.68 -6.00
C GLY A 248 19.59 2.17 -7.45
N VAL A 249 19.33 3.46 -7.68
CA VAL A 249 19.34 4.06 -9.03
C VAL A 249 20.78 4.13 -9.54
N THR A 250 21.06 3.39 -10.61
CA THR A 250 22.41 3.18 -11.17
C THR A 250 22.37 3.23 -12.69
N ASN A 251 23.53 3.28 -13.37
CA ASN A 251 23.61 3.11 -14.84
C ASN A 251 23.07 1.76 -15.38
N SER A 252 22.64 0.85 -14.50
CA SER A 252 22.05 -0.46 -14.81
C SER A 252 20.55 -0.55 -14.46
N SER A 253 20.01 0.40 -13.69
CA SER A 253 18.62 0.43 -13.20
C SER A 253 17.89 1.75 -13.51
N ASP A 254 18.58 2.82 -13.90
CA ASP A 254 17.96 4.11 -14.27
C ASP A 254 16.85 3.98 -15.33
N SER A 255 17.05 3.10 -16.31
CA SER A 255 16.08 2.76 -17.36
C SER A 255 14.81 2.04 -16.88
N SER A 256 14.75 1.58 -15.63
CA SER A 256 13.62 0.85 -15.04
C SER A 256 12.77 1.64 -14.05
N ILE A 257 13.07 2.93 -13.84
CA ILE A 257 12.27 3.79 -12.96
C ILE A 257 10.86 4.04 -13.55
N VAL A 258 9.84 3.98 -12.70
CA VAL A 258 8.48 4.43 -13.00
C VAL A 258 8.03 5.37 -11.88
N VAL A 259 7.93 6.66 -12.19
CA VAL A 259 7.62 7.74 -11.24
C VAL A 259 6.14 8.09 -11.32
N TYR A 260 5.45 8.17 -10.17
CA TYR A 260 4.00 8.38 -10.05
C TYR A 260 3.69 9.77 -9.49
N TRP A 261 3.10 10.63 -10.31
CA TRP A 261 2.76 12.01 -9.98
C TRP A 261 1.38 12.10 -9.32
N ASN A 262 1.21 13.06 -8.42
CA ASN A 262 -0.08 13.38 -7.79
C ASN A 262 -0.78 12.21 -7.06
N HIS A 263 -0.01 11.21 -6.61
CA HIS A 263 -0.51 10.15 -5.73
C HIS A 263 -0.62 10.68 -4.29
N GLN A 264 -1.73 11.36 -3.99
CA GLN A 264 -2.08 11.88 -2.66
C GLN A 264 -3.57 11.71 -2.38
N ASN A 265 -3.96 11.68 -1.11
CA ASN A 265 -5.36 11.55 -0.73
C ASN A 265 -6.18 12.78 -1.20
N SER A 266 -7.45 12.59 -1.57
CA SER A 266 -8.28 13.65 -2.15
C SER A 266 -8.97 14.56 -1.13
N TYR A 267 -8.86 14.24 0.17
CA TYR A 267 -9.35 15.04 1.28
C TYR A 267 -8.37 14.94 2.45
N CYS A 268 -8.40 15.92 3.37
CA CYS A 268 -7.58 15.86 4.58
C CYS A 268 -8.17 14.84 5.56
N ARG A 269 -7.42 13.77 5.84
CA ARG A 269 -7.72 12.84 6.94
C ARG A 269 -7.11 13.38 8.22
N ALA A 270 -7.86 13.34 9.33
CA ALA A 270 -7.41 13.93 10.59
C ALA A 270 -6.13 13.23 11.10
N PRO A 271 -5.00 13.95 11.32
CA PRO A 271 -3.77 13.33 11.81
C PRO A 271 -3.98 12.60 13.15
N GLY A 272 -3.41 11.40 13.26
CA GLY A 272 -3.58 10.49 14.40
C GLY A 272 -4.85 9.62 14.36
N SER A 273 -5.80 9.88 13.45
CA SER A 273 -7.02 9.08 13.33
C SER A 273 -6.81 7.74 12.61
N SER A 274 -7.73 6.79 12.81
CA SER A 274 -7.77 5.52 12.06
C SER A 274 -7.97 5.72 10.55
N ASP A 275 -8.61 6.81 10.13
CA ASP A 275 -8.77 7.20 8.71
C ASP A 275 -7.40 7.59 8.11
N SER A 276 -6.63 8.44 8.79
CA SER A 276 -5.26 8.77 8.35
C SER A 276 -4.33 7.55 8.40
N GLY A 277 -4.53 6.61 9.33
CA GLY A 277 -3.81 5.34 9.36
C GLY A 277 -4.29 4.28 8.36
N GLY A 278 -5.41 4.53 7.67
CA GLY A 278 -6.05 3.60 6.75
C GLY A 278 -5.63 3.77 5.29
N ASN A 279 -6.20 2.93 4.43
CA ASN A 279 -6.04 3.02 2.98
C ASN A 279 -6.50 4.38 2.44
N GLY A 280 -5.61 5.11 1.76
CA GLY A 280 -5.96 6.34 1.06
C GLY A 280 -6.63 6.12 -0.30
N ASN A 281 -6.93 7.22 -0.99
CA ASN A 281 -7.61 7.24 -2.28
C ASN A 281 -6.85 7.96 -3.42
N GLY A 282 -5.52 8.06 -3.32
CA GLY A 282 -4.63 8.71 -4.29
C GLY A 282 -4.45 7.95 -5.61
N ASN A 283 -3.99 8.62 -6.67
CA ASN A 283 -4.10 8.09 -8.03
C ASN A 283 -2.75 7.74 -8.68
N PHE A 284 -2.54 6.47 -9.05
CA PHE A 284 -1.34 5.99 -9.75
C PHE A 284 -1.38 6.18 -11.30
N ASN A 285 -2.46 6.71 -11.89
CA ASN A 285 -2.60 6.82 -13.35
C ASN A 285 -1.76 7.94 -14.02
N GLN A 286 -1.08 8.80 -13.24
CA GLN A 286 -0.21 9.86 -13.77
C GLN A 286 1.24 9.46 -13.56
N PHE A 287 1.97 9.11 -14.63
CA PHE A 287 3.32 8.53 -14.47
C PHE A 287 4.30 8.84 -15.60
N THR A 288 5.60 8.74 -15.29
CA THR A 288 6.71 8.82 -16.25
C THR A 288 7.60 7.58 -16.11
N SER A 289 8.07 7.02 -17.23
CA SER A 289 8.84 5.76 -17.25
C SER A 289 10.17 5.91 -17.98
N GLY A 290 11.22 5.32 -17.39
CA GLY A 290 12.61 5.35 -17.81
C GLY A 290 13.33 6.65 -17.46
N SER A 291 14.63 6.56 -17.14
CA SER A 291 15.51 7.70 -16.91
C SER A 291 16.96 7.40 -17.37
N THR A 292 17.88 8.31 -17.09
CA THR A 292 19.33 8.06 -17.18
C THR A 292 20.06 8.76 -16.04
N MET A 293 20.84 8.00 -15.27
CA MET A 293 21.57 8.52 -14.12
C MET A 293 22.55 9.63 -14.54
N ARG A 294 22.59 10.73 -13.77
CA ARG A 294 23.41 11.92 -14.05
C ARG A 294 24.54 12.08 -13.05
N ALA A 295 24.24 11.99 -11.76
CA ALA A 295 25.21 12.04 -10.68
C ALA A 295 24.79 11.11 -9.54
N THR A 296 25.74 10.50 -8.83
CA THR A 296 25.45 9.78 -7.57
C THR A 296 26.62 9.84 -6.60
N ARG A 297 26.34 9.78 -5.29
CA ARG A 297 27.38 9.78 -4.24
C ARG A 297 26.85 9.23 -2.91
N SER A 298 27.56 8.23 -2.36
CA SER A 298 27.15 7.51 -1.15
C SER A 298 27.29 8.28 0.15
N TYR A 299 28.36 9.05 0.39
CA TYR A 299 28.59 9.65 1.71
C TYR A 299 27.53 10.68 2.14
N SER A 300 26.86 11.31 1.16
CA SER A 300 25.73 12.23 1.38
C SER A 300 24.47 11.69 0.69
N ASP A 301 24.43 10.37 0.55
CA ASP A 301 23.40 9.49 0.00
C ASP A 301 22.47 10.12 -1.06
N PHE A 302 23.01 10.55 -2.21
CA PHE A 302 22.20 11.17 -3.26
C PHE A 302 22.41 10.52 -4.63
N THR A 303 21.34 10.50 -5.42
CA THR A 303 21.37 10.24 -6.86
C THR A 303 20.49 11.25 -7.59
N LEU A 304 21.06 11.92 -8.58
CA LEU A 304 20.33 12.71 -9.57
C LEU A 304 20.20 11.88 -10.84
N THR A 305 18.97 11.65 -11.30
CA THR A 305 18.67 11.07 -12.62
C THR A 305 17.95 12.09 -13.51
N GLU A 306 17.91 11.85 -14.81
CA GLU A 306 17.14 12.65 -15.77
C GLU A 306 16.09 11.77 -16.43
N LEU A 307 14.80 12.09 -16.28
CA LEU A 307 13.72 11.26 -16.80
C LEU A 307 13.70 11.26 -18.33
N SER A 308 13.39 10.11 -18.94
CA SER A 308 13.42 9.89 -20.39
C SER A 308 12.30 10.63 -21.16
N SER A 309 11.55 11.51 -20.49
CA SER A 309 10.61 12.50 -21.02
C SER A 309 10.11 13.38 -19.86
N ASN A 310 9.81 14.65 -20.11
CA ASN A 310 9.11 15.48 -19.14
C ASN A 310 7.74 14.87 -18.76
N PRO A 311 7.24 15.09 -17.53
CA PRO A 311 5.85 14.81 -17.17
C PRO A 311 4.86 15.51 -18.11
N ASN A 312 3.64 14.98 -18.21
CA ASN A 312 2.60 15.65 -19.00
C ASN A 312 2.22 16.98 -18.32
N ALA A 313 2.30 18.10 -19.05
CA ALA A 313 1.99 19.43 -18.52
C ALA A 313 0.57 19.55 -17.93
N ALA A 314 -0.37 18.69 -18.36
CA ALA A 314 -1.71 18.62 -17.78
C ALA A 314 -1.77 18.05 -16.33
N TRP A 315 -0.65 17.56 -15.79
CA TRP A 315 -0.53 17.07 -14.41
C TRP A 315 0.03 18.14 -13.44
N GLY A 316 0.40 19.32 -13.92
CA GLY A 316 0.85 20.43 -13.05
C GLY A 316 2.18 20.20 -12.31
N VAL A 317 2.94 19.16 -12.64
CA VAL A 317 4.20 18.81 -11.96
C VAL A 317 5.18 19.98 -12.03
N THR A 318 5.60 20.46 -10.86
CA THR A 318 6.53 21.57 -10.67
C THR A 318 7.98 21.08 -10.58
N TYR A 319 8.92 22.02 -10.59
CA TYR A 319 10.36 21.77 -10.49
C TYR A 319 10.87 22.58 -9.30
N SER A 320 11.15 21.94 -8.17
CA SER A 320 11.44 22.60 -6.90
C SER A 320 12.73 23.42 -6.91
N GLY A 321 12.70 24.54 -6.19
CA GLY A 321 13.87 25.33 -5.87
C GLY A 321 14.87 24.54 -5.03
N TRP A 322 16.11 25.00 -5.00
CA TRP A 322 17.17 24.41 -4.17
C TRP A 322 18.06 25.47 -3.55
N SER A 323 18.65 25.13 -2.40
CA SER A 323 19.55 25.96 -1.63
C SER A 323 20.79 25.15 -1.25
N ARG A 324 21.97 25.69 -1.51
CA ARG A 324 23.26 25.10 -1.10
C ARG A 324 23.93 25.90 0.02
N ALA A 325 23.12 26.43 0.92
CA ALA A 325 23.59 27.05 2.14
C ALA A 325 24.09 25.98 3.12
N GLY A 326 25.19 26.27 3.82
CA GLY A 326 25.71 25.40 4.88
C GLY A 326 24.80 25.30 6.12
N SER A 327 23.69 26.04 6.15
CA SER A 327 22.66 26.04 7.20
C SER A 327 21.27 26.18 6.57
N ALA A 328 20.31 25.36 6.98
CA ALA A 328 18.89 25.49 6.63
C ALA A 328 18.10 26.19 7.76
N SER A 329 16.97 26.79 7.42
CA SER A 329 15.91 27.17 8.38
C SER A 329 14.79 26.12 8.34
N LEU A 330 14.03 25.97 9.42
CA LEU A 330 12.88 25.04 9.48
C LEU A 330 11.92 25.30 8.30
N GLY A 331 11.49 24.22 7.66
CA GLY A 331 10.59 24.21 6.51
C GLY A 331 9.68 22.98 6.61
N ALA A 332 9.73 22.08 5.62
CA ALA A 332 8.97 20.83 5.66
C ALA A 332 9.72 19.67 4.96
N GLY A 333 9.41 18.44 5.34
CA GLY A 333 9.64 17.26 4.51
C GLY A 333 8.35 16.89 3.78
N ILE A 334 8.41 16.59 2.48
CA ILE A 334 7.26 16.15 1.68
C ILE A 334 7.64 14.81 1.03
N HIS A 335 6.89 13.75 1.31
CA HIS A 335 7.36 12.36 1.13
C HIS A 335 6.21 11.37 0.91
N HIS A 336 6.54 10.11 0.60
CA HIS A 336 5.58 9.01 0.51
C HIS A 336 5.98 7.89 1.50
N PRO A 337 5.48 7.96 2.75
CA PRO A 337 5.71 6.91 3.75
C PRO A 337 4.97 5.65 3.34
N GLU A 338 5.58 4.49 3.57
CA GLU A 338 5.09 3.18 3.08
C GLU A 338 4.83 3.15 1.56
N ALA A 339 5.45 4.06 0.79
CA ALA A 339 5.16 4.29 -0.63
C ALA A 339 3.66 4.59 -0.95
N ALA A 340 2.87 4.96 0.07
CA ALA A 340 1.45 5.29 0.02
C ALA A 340 1.21 6.76 -0.38
N GLU A 341 0.01 7.29 -0.11
CA GLU A 341 -0.35 8.68 -0.40
C GLU A 341 0.65 9.69 0.19
N LYS A 342 0.98 10.70 -0.60
CA LYS A 342 1.94 11.75 -0.23
C LYS A 342 1.55 12.47 1.07
N ARG A 343 2.52 12.64 1.96
CA ARG A 343 2.40 13.31 3.25
C ARG A 343 3.34 14.50 3.37
N ILE A 344 3.08 15.34 4.37
CA ILE A 344 3.94 16.45 4.81
C ILE A 344 4.27 16.33 6.30
N SER A 345 5.50 16.68 6.68
CA SER A 345 6.01 16.64 8.06
C SER A 345 6.83 17.89 8.37
N PHE A 346 6.74 18.40 9.60
CA PHE A 346 7.32 19.67 10.03
C PHE A 346 8.37 19.47 11.14
N PRO A 347 9.61 19.96 10.95
CA PRO A 347 10.70 19.73 11.90
C PRO A 347 10.73 20.78 13.01
N ASP A 348 10.86 20.34 14.26
CA ASP A 348 11.16 21.19 15.41
C ASP A 348 12.63 21.65 15.38
N THR A 349 13.55 20.79 14.89
CA THR A 349 14.95 21.17 14.67
C THR A 349 15.53 20.58 13.37
N VAL A 350 16.44 21.33 12.75
CA VAL A 350 17.27 20.90 11.61
C VAL A 350 18.71 21.35 11.89
N ASN A 351 19.62 20.40 12.11
CA ASN A 351 21.01 20.66 12.50
C ASN A 351 21.99 20.14 11.44
N ALA A 352 23.16 20.76 11.28
CA ALA A 352 24.20 20.29 10.36
C ALA A 352 25.15 19.32 11.08
N THR A 353 24.94 18.01 10.92
CA THR A 353 25.72 16.95 11.56
C THR A 353 26.54 16.21 10.50
N GLY A 354 27.75 16.72 10.24
CA GLY A 354 28.65 16.17 9.23
C GLY A 354 28.04 16.21 7.82
N GLU A 355 27.90 15.03 7.23
CA GLU A 355 27.34 14.78 5.90
C GLU A 355 25.81 14.95 5.82
N TYR A 356 25.11 15.01 6.96
CA TYR A 356 23.64 14.95 7.04
C TYR A 356 23.03 16.15 7.78
N TRP A 357 21.83 16.54 7.35
CA TRP A 357 20.91 17.31 8.18
C TRP A 357 20.28 16.33 9.16
N ASP A 358 20.44 16.63 10.43
CA ASP A 358 19.92 15.90 11.58
C ASP A 358 18.60 16.57 11.98
N VAL A 359 17.49 15.85 11.74
CA VAL A 359 16.12 16.39 11.72
C VAL A 359 15.28 15.72 12.80
N ASN A 360 14.63 16.53 13.64
CA ASN A 360 13.69 16.07 14.68
C ASN A 360 12.30 16.63 14.37
N TRP A 361 11.26 15.78 14.37
CA TRP A 361 9.92 16.11 13.87
C TRP A 361 8.95 16.55 14.97
N GLY A 362 8.46 17.79 14.87
CA GLY A 362 7.35 18.27 15.69
C GLY A 362 6.01 17.67 15.24
N GLU A 363 5.77 17.62 13.92
CA GLU A 363 4.53 17.12 13.33
C GLU A 363 4.80 16.21 12.12
N GLY A 364 4.01 15.15 11.94
CA GLY A 364 4.29 14.08 10.97
C GLY A 364 5.57 13.30 11.27
N ARG A 365 5.88 12.27 10.49
CA ARG A 365 7.11 11.44 10.59
C ARG A 365 7.68 11.15 9.21
N THR A 366 8.63 10.23 9.10
CA THR A 366 8.88 9.48 7.86
C THR A 366 8.80 7.99 8.17
N ALA A 367 8.75 7.15 7.13
CA ALA A 367 8.72 5.69 7.22
C ALA A 367 9.38 5.07 5.97
N PRO A 368 9.68 3.76 5.92
CA PRO A 368 10.21 3.10 4.72
C PRO A 368 9.45 3.49 3.44
N GLY A 369 10.18 3.83 2.37
CA GLY A 369 9.60 4.39 1.14
C GLY A 369 9.69 5.93 1.05
N SER A 370 9.81 6.62 2.19
CA SER A 370 10.12 8.05 2.25
C SER A 370 11.53 8.38 1.76
N SER A 371 12.42 7.39 1.70
CA SER A 371 13.80 7.48 1.22
C SER A 371 13.90 8.24 -0.11
N GLY A 372 14.81 9.20 -0.19
CA GLY A 372 15.00 10.09 -1.35
C GLY A 372 14.07 11.31 -1.41
N SER A 373 13.08 11.43 -0.51
CA SER A 373 12.23 12.62 -0.40
C SER A 373 13.00 13.90 -0.02
N PRO A 374 12.56 15.10 -0.45
CA PRO A 374 13.20 16.37 -0.11
C PRO A 374 12.93 16.82 1.34
N LEU A 375 13.96 17.41 1.96
CA LEU A 375 13.80 18.41 3.02
C LEU A 375 13.91 19.81 2.40
N TYR A 376 12.90 20.65 2.66
CA TYR A 376 12.87 22.05 2.27
C TYR A 376 13.30 22.95 3.44
N ASP A 377 14.01 24.04 3.12
CA ASP A 377 14.15 25.15 4.07
C ASP A 377 12.88 26.01 4.14
N GLY A 378 12.77 26.85 5.17
CA GLY A 378 11.71 27.86 5.32
C GLY A 378 11.70 28.98 4.26
N ASN A 379 12.39 28.82 3.14
CA ASN A 379 12.24 29.63 1.92
C ASN A 379 11.73 28.79 0.74
N HIS A 380 11.18 27.60 1.01
CA HIS A 380 10.61 26.66 0.04
C HIS A 380 11.66 26.08 -0.93
N ARG A 381 12.90 25.88 -0.46
CA ARG A 381 13.99 25.33 -1.29
C ARG A 381 14.54 24.03 -0.72
N VAL A 382 14.69 23.01 -1.57
CA VAL A 382 15.33 21.75 -1.21
C VAL A 382 16.75 22.02 -0.69
N VAL A 383 17.10 21.44 0.46
CA VAL A 383 18.46 21.51 1.07
C VAL A 383 19.14 20.15 1.18
N GLY A 384 18.39 19.06 1.00
CA GLY A 384 18.87 17.68 1.04
C GLY A 384 17.76 16.68 0.76
N GLN A 385 18.11 15.40 0.68
CA GLN A 385 17.19 14.29 0.42
C GLN A 385 17.30 13.21 1.50
N LEU A 386 16.20 12.56 1.88
CA LEU A 386 16.17 11.60 2.99
C LEU A 386 17.07 10.39 2.69
N CYS A 387 17.98 10.10 3.59
CA CYS A 387 18.84 8.92 3.55
C CYS A 387 18.24 7.80 4.40
N CYS A 388 18.16 8.04 5.70
CA CYS A 388 17.75 7.07 6.69
C CYS A 388 17.25 7.78 7.94
N GLY A 389 16.80 7.03 8.93
CA GLY A 389 16.26 7.58 10.16
C GLY A 389 15.73 6.49 11.06
N ALA A 390 15.03 6.90 12.10
CA ALA A 390 14.33 5.99 13.01
C ALA A 390 13.01 6.59 13.51
N SER A 391 12.52 7.68 12.92
CA SER A 391 11.23 8.25 13.28
C SER A 391 10.08 7.34 12.83
N TYR A 392 9.04 7.25 13.64
CA TYR A 392 7.79 6.52 13.38
C TYR A 392 6.72 7.02 14.35
N CYS A 393 5.44 6.74 14.11
CA CYS A 393 4.36 7.51 14.74
C CYS A 393 4.16 7.53 16.28
N PRO A 394 4.83 6.73 17.14
CA PRO A 394 4.84 6.95 18.59
C PRO A 394 6.10 7.68 19.12
N ASN A 395 7.18 7.82 18.34
CA ASN A 395 8.49 8.30 18.80
C ASN A 395 9.03 9.47 17.94
N ASP A 396 9.77 10.39 18.55
CA ASP A 396 10.39 11.57 17.93
C ASP A 396 11.87 11.37 17.59
N TYR A 397 12.28 10.14 17.29
CA TYR A 397 13.66 9.86 16.85
C TYR A 397 14.00 10.62 15.56
N ASN A 398 15.29 10.91 15.39
CA ASN A 398 15.76 11.80 14.33
C ASN A 398 15.96 11.08 13.00
N ASP A 399 15.67 11.79 11.91
CA ASP A 399 15.90 11.37 10.53
C ASP A 399 17.03 12.21 9.89
N TYR A 400 17.69 11.64 8.88
CA TYR A 400 18.92 12.15 8.30
C TYR A 400 18.77 12.44 6.80
N TYR A 401 18.84 13.72 6.42
CA TYR A 401 18.78 14.14 5.01
C TYR A 401 20.19 14.50 4.51
N GLY A 402 20.66 13.86 3.44
CA GLY A 402 22.02 14.09 2.94
C GLY A 402 22.23 15.54 2.49
N ARG A 403 23.30 16.20 2.97
CA ARG A 403 23.66 17.61 2.67
C ARG A 403 24.30 17.76 1.28
N SER A 404 23.75 17.05 0.30
CA SER A 404 24.28 16.86 -1.05
C SER A 404 24.43 18.16 -1.83
N LEU A 405 23.48 19.09 -1.68
CA LEU A 405 23.49 20.38 -2.34
C LEU A 405 24.65 21.28 -1.91
N ASP A 406 25.10 21.19 -0.65
CA ASP A 406 26.32 21.84 -0.14
C ASP A 406 27.56 20.99 -0.46
N LEU A 407 27.65 19.81 0.15
CA LEU A 407 28.88 18.99 0.21
C LEU A 407 29.21 18.24 -1.08
N ALA A 408 28.24 18.04 -1.97
CA ALA A 408 28.41 17.44 -3.28
C ALA A 408 28.07 18.41 -4.42
N TRP A 409 28.12 19.73 -4.17
CA TRP A 409 27.94 20.71 -5.24
C TRP A 409 28.98 20.58 -6.35
N SER A 410 30.26 20.48 -6.01
CA SER A 410 31.38 20.49 -6.95
C SER A 410 32.17 19.18 -6.96
N GLY A 411 32.54 18.71 -8.16
CA GLY A 411 33.27 17.47 -8.38
C GLY A 411 33.32 17.14 -9.89
N SER A 412 33.35 15.85 -10.23
CA SER A 412 32.99 15.40 -11.59
C SER A 412 31.48 15.38 -11.76
N ALA A 413 30.99 15.58 -12.98
CA ALA A 413 29.55 15.55 -13.28
C ALA A 413 28.86 14.26 -12.81
N SER A 414 29.57 13.12 -12.83
CA SER A 414 29.09 11.81 -12.36
C SER A 414 28.85 11.69 -10.84
N SER A 415 29.30 12.67 -10.04
CA SER A 415 29.20 12.61 -8.57
C SER A 415 29.04 14.00 -7.92
N SER A 416 28.51 14.97 -8.67
CA SER A 416 28.26 16.32 -8.15
C SER A 416 27.16 17.06 -8.93
N LEU A 417 26.45 17.95 -8.23
CA LEU A 417 25.20 18.54 -8.73
C LEU A 417 25.39 19.76 -9.64
N SER A 418 26.47 20.53 -9.49
CA SER A 418 26.68 21.81 -10.21
C SER A 418 26.64 21.71 -11.74
N SER A 419 27.08 20.59 -12.32
CA SER A 419 27.07 20.39 -13.78
C SER A 419 25.66 20.24 -14.36
N TRP A 420 24.67 19.95 -13.52
CA TRP A 420 23.28 19.68 -13.91
C TRP A 420 22.32 20.75 -13.39
N LEU A 421 22.54 21.24 -12.15
CA LEU A 421 21.69 22.25 -11.51
C LEU A 421 22.14 23.70 -11.77
N ASP A 422 23.43 23.94 -12.09
CA ASP A 422 23.92 25.24 -12.57
C ASP A 422 24.57 25.16 -13.97
N PRO A 423 23.85 24.68 -15.01
CA PRO A 423 24.41 24.46 -16.34
C PRO A 423 24.81 25.77 -17.05
N THR A 424 24.32 26.92 -16.57
CA THR A 424 24.71 28.24 -17.07
C THR A 424 26.03 28.74 -16.47
N GLY A 425 26.52 28.13 -15.38
CA GLY A 425 27.67 28.59 -14.62
C GLY A 425 27.42 29.93 -13.92
N SER A 426 26.17 30.19 -13.50
CA SER A 426 25.73 31.41 -12.83
C SER A 426 26.43 31.66 -11.49
N GLY A 427 26.85 30.59 -10.81
CA GLY A 427 27.38 30.64 -9.45
C GLY A 427 26.29 30.85 -8.39
N ALA A 428 25.02 30.61 -8.72
CA ALA A 428 23.89 30.73 -7.80
C ALA A 428 24.12 29.96 -6.48
N GLN A 429 23.66 30.52 -5.36
CA GLN A 429 23.66 29.87 -4.04
C GLN A 429 22.31 29.21 -3.74
N PHE A 430 21.28 29.64 -4.45
CA PHE A 430 19.93 29.10 -4.43
C PHE A 430 19.21 29.51 -5.72
N ILE A 431 18.14 28.79 -6.06
CA ILE A 431 17.08 29.22 -6.98
C ILE A 431 15.73 28.77 -6.43
N ASP A 432 14.66 29.45 -6.83
CA ASP A 432 13.29 29.20 -6.37
C ASP A 432 12.58 28.16 -7.26
N THR A 433 11.39 27.72 -6.85
CA THR A 433 10.56 26.75 -7.59
C THR A 433 10.13 27.29 -8.96
N LEU A 434 10.04 26.41 -9.94
CA LEU A 434 9.60 26.70 -11.31
C LEU A 434 8.31 25.95 -11.62
N VAL A 435 7.23 26.72 -11.78
CA VAL A 435 5.92 26.25 -12.23
C VAL A 435 5.84 26.26 -13.76
N PRO A 436 5.69 25.10 -14.45
CA PRO A 436 5.55 25.06 -15.90
C PRO A 436 4.27 25.72 -16.41
N GLY A 437 4.34 26.31 -17.60
CA GLY A 437 3.31 27.22 -18.13
C GLY A 437 3.59 28.70 -17.80
N GLY A 438 4.46 28.94 -16.82
CA GLY A 438 4.86 30.25 -16.34
C GLY A 438 4.12 30.60 -15.05
N GLY A 439 4.87 31.01 -14.03
CA GLY A 439 4.26 31.60 -12.83
C GLY A 439 3.46 32.83 -13.23
N GLY A 440 2.14 32.76 -13.06
CA GLY A 440 1.45 33.92 -12.52
C GLY A 440 1.95 34.11 -11.09
N ASP A 441 2.00 35.35 -10.62
CA ASP A 441 2.25 35.60 -9.20
C ASP A 441 1.23 34.76 -8.38
N PRO A 442 1.61 34.26 -7.18
CA PRO A 442 0.70 33.47 -6.36
C PRO A 442 -0.67 34.15 -6.22
N GLN A 443 -1.72 33.32 -6.28
CA GLN A 443 -3.09 33.78 -6.30
C GLN A 443 -3.76 33.54 -4.96
N GLY A 444 -4.64 34.45 -4.57
CA GLY A 444 -5.28 34.45 -3.27
C GLY A 444 -6.54 35.28 -3.28
N ALA A 445 -7.19 35.35 -2.12
CA ALA A 445 -8.41 36.10 -1.91
C ALA A 445 -8.18 37.61 -2.05
N CYS A 446 -8.66 38.17 -3.15
CA CYS A 446 -8.83 39.60 -3.33
C CYS A 446 -10.17 40.06 -2.77
N CYS A 447 -10.13 40.92 -1.74
CA CYS A 447 -11.29 41.44 -1.04
C CYS A 447 -11.66 42.84 -1.53
N ILE A 448 -12.76 42.96 -2.28
CA ILE A 448 -13.33 44.25 -2.71
C ILE A 448 -14.57 44.51 -1.84
N GLY A 449 -14.32 45.01 -0.62
CA GLY A 449 -15.33 44.99 0.44
C GLY A 449 -15.52 43.55 0.96
N THR A 450 -16.77 43.09 1.08
CA THR A 450 -17.08 41.70 1.45
C THR A 450 -16.95 40.71 0.29
N THR A 451 -16.93 41.19 -0.96
CA THR A 451 -16.82 40.32 -2.13
C THR A 451 -15.39 39.80 -2.28
N CYS A 452 -15.24 38.47 -2.19
CA CYS A 452 -14.00 37.77 -2.48
C CYS A 452 -13.92 37.38 -3.97
N SER A 453 -12.73 37.47 -4.54
CA SER A 453 -12.41 36.92 -5.87
C SER A 453 -10.97 36.41 -5.86
N TYR A 454 -10.69 35.32 -6.57
CA TYR A 454 -9.34 34.75 -6.65
C TYR A 454 -8.53 35.43 -7.76
N GLY A 455 -7.28 35.80 -7.48
CA GLY A 455 -6.38 36.45 -8.44
C GLY A 455 -5.03 36.82 -7.82
N THR A 456 -4.14 37.43 -8.60
CA THR A 456 -2.80 37.86 -8.13
C THR A 456 -2.89 39.08 -7.21
N GLU A 457 -1.88 39.31 -6.35
CA GLU A 457 -1.77 40.56 -5.59
C GLU A 457 -1.86 41.79 -6.51
N ASN A 458 -1.19 41.74 -7.66
CA ASN A 458 -1.16 42.85 -8.62
C ASN A 458 -2.54 43.11 -9.26
N ASP A 459 -3.25 42.06 -9.71
CA ASP A 459 -4.61 42.21 -10.27
C ASP A 459 -5.62 42.66 -9.21
N CYS A 460 -5.43 42.25 -7.95
CA CYS A 460 -6.23 42.71 -6.83
C CYS A 460 -6.05 44.22 -6.58
N ASN A 461 -4.79 44.67 -6.48
CA ASN A 461 -4.44 46.08 -6.32
C ASN A 461 -4.92 46.93 -7.50
N ILE A 462 -4.85 46.41 -8.73
CA ILE A 462 -5.40 47.08 -9.93
C ILE A 462 -6.93 47.18 -9.87
N SER A 463 -7.61 46.17 -9.33
CA SER A 463 -9.06 46.14 -9.13
C SER A 463 -9.53 46.99 -7.95
N GLY A 464 -8.60 47.45 -7.10
CA GLY A 464 -8.87 48.27 -5.91
C GLY A 464 -9.33 47.46 -4.69
N GLY A 465 -9.00 46.17 -4.63
CA GLY A 465 -9.22 45.32 -3.46
C GLY A 465 -8.05 45.33 -2.49
N GLU A 466 -8.29 44.80 -1.31
CA GLU A 466 -7.26 44.45 -0.32
C GLU A 466 -6.94 42.95 -0.49
N TYR A 467 -5.67 42.62 -0.71
CA TYR A 467 -5.22 41.26 -0.95
C TYR A 467 -4.97 40.55 0.39
N ALA A 468 -5.64 39.42 0.64
CA ALA A 468 -5.60 38.73 1.93
C ALA A 468 -4.28 37.96 2.18
N GLY A 469 -3.48 37.75 1.13
CA GLY A 469 -2.26 36.94 1.14
C GLY A 469 -2.32 35.81 0.12
N ASP A 470 -1.15 35.25 -0.16
CA ASP A 470 -0.96 34.18 -1.14
C ASP A 470 -1.70 32.90 -0.72
N PHE A 471 -2.29 32.21 -1.69
CA PHE A 471 -3.09 30.98 -1.57
C PHE A 471 -4.35 31.05 -0.70
N VAL A 472 -4.56 32.10 0.09
CA VAL A 472 -5.74 32.30 0.94
C VAL A 472 -7.04 32.12 0.14
N SER A 473 -7.80 31.07 0.45
CA SER A 473 -9.03 30.73 -0.28
C SER A 473 -10.17 31.73 -0.01
N CYS A 474 -11.05 31.93 -0.99
CA CYS A 474 -12.32 32.62 -0.77
C CYS A 474 -13.32 31.81 0.08
N THR A 475 -13.12 30.50 0.27
CA THR A 475 -14.02 29.63 1.04
C THR A 475 -13.88 29.80 2.56
N SER A 476 -12.81 30.43 3.06
CA SER A 476 -12.60 30.73 4.49
C SER A 476 -13.11 32.11 4.90
N TYR A 477 -13.89 32.78 4.05
CA TYR A 477 -14.48 34.12 4.26
C TYR A 477 -13.48 35.23 4.70
N PRO A 478 -12.27 35.32 4.13
CA PRO A 478 -11.23 36.27 4.58
C PRO A 478 -11.65 37.74 4.46
N CYS A 479 -12.62 38.04 3.60
CA CYS A 479 -13.13 39.40 3.35
C CYS A 479 -14.18 39.88 4.38
N GLY A 480 -14.43 39.11 5.45
CA GLY A 480 -15.28 39.54 6.57
C GLY A 480 -16.77 39.65 6.25
N GLY A 481 -17.23 38.99 5.17
CA GLY A 481 -18.66 38.77 4.95
C GLY A 481 -19.22 37.77 5.97
N ALA A 482 -20.48 37.94 6.35
CA ALA A 482 -21.27 36.78 6.77
C ALA A 482 -21.38 35.83 5.57
N PRO A 483 -21.52 34.51 5.78
CA PRO A 483 -21.72 33.60 4.66
C PRO A 483 -22.99 33.98 3.89
N GLU A 484 -22.91 33.86 2.56
CA GLU A 484 -23.98 34.19 1.64
C GLU A 484 -24.44 32.96 0.87
N GLY A 485 -25.70 32.97 0.47
CA GLY A 485 -26.38 31.88 -0.20
C GLY A 485 -27.58 32.38 -0.99
N ALA A 486 -28.17 31.51 -1.79
CA ALA A 486 -29.38 31.81 -2.52
C ALA A 486 -30.54 32.13 -1.56
N CYS A 487 -31.17 33.27 -1.79
CA CYS A 487 -32.38 33.72 -1.11
C CYS A 487 -33.52 33.81 -2.11
N CYS A 488 -34.61 33.10 -1.84
CA CYS A 488 -35.80 33.06 -2.68
C CYS A 488 -36.85 34.06 -2.18
N ILE A 489 -36.99 35.19 -2.86
CA ILE A 489 -37.92 36.26 -2.51
C ILE A 489 -39.05 36.27 -3.55
N ALA A 490 -40.22 35.75 -3.17
CA ALA A 490 -41.42 35.68 -4.01
C ALA A 490 -41.20 35.00 -5.39
N GLY A 491 -40.30 34.01 -5.45
CA GLY A 491 -39.94 33.23 -6.64
C GLY A 491 -38.69 33.71 -7.37
N GLU A 492 -38.21 34.94 -7.15
CA GLU A 492 -36.94 35.39 -7.72
C GLU A 492 -35.75 35.08 -6.78
N CYS A 493 -34.66 34.57 -7.35
CA CYS A 493 -33.44 34.25 -6.62
C CYS A 493 -32.48 35.43 -6.55
N SER A 494 -31.90 35.66 -5.37
CA SER A 494 -30.77 36.58 -5.18
C SER A 494 -29.82 36.05 -4.12
N VAL A 495 -28.50 36.13 -4.35
CA VAL A 495 -27.50 35.74 -3.33
C VAL A 495 -27.33 36.89 -2.34
N MET A 496 -27.40 36.59 -1.03
CA MET A 496 -27.20 37.53 0.08
C MET A 496 -26.97 36.76 1.39
N SER A 497 -26.78 37.45 2.52
CA SER A 497 -26.69 36.79 3.84
C SER A 497 -28.04 36.20 4.30
N ALA A 498 -28.00 35.15 5.12
CA ALA A 498 -29.19 34.60 5.79
C ALA A 498 -30.01 35.68 6.54
N SER A 499 -29.32 36.63 7.18
CA SER A 499 -29.94 37.73 7.94
C SER A 499 -30.63 38.78 7.06
N ASP A 500 -30.09 39.06 5.87
CA ASP A 500 -30.75 39.94 4.89
C ASP A 500 -31.94 39.22 4.25
N CYS A 501 -31.79 37.93 3.94
CA CYS A 501 -32.85 37.10 3.36
C CYS A 501 -34.11 37.10 4.24
N GLY A 502 -33.95 36.81 5.54
CA GLY A 502 -35.05 36.91 6.51
C GLY A 502 -35.59 38.34 6.68
N SER A 503 -34.75 39.37 6.50
CA SER A 503 -35.16 40.78 6.56
C SER A 503 -35.99 41.24 5.35
N PHE A 504 -35.77 40.63 4.18
CA PHE A 504 -36.60 40.83 2.98
C PHE A 504 -37.80 39.86 2.89
N GLY A 505 -37.87 38.87 3.78
CA GLY A 505 -38.95 37.88 3.81
C GLY A 505 -38.83 36.80 2.74
N GLY A 506 -37.60 36.43 2.36
CA GLY A 506 -37.31 35.29 1.50
C GLY A 506 -36.86 34.05 2.27
N SER A 507 -36.85 32.91 1.57
CA SER A 507 -36.35 31.63 2.10
C SER A 507 -34.89 31.42 1.73
N TYR A 508 -34.02 31.23 2.71
CA TYR A 508 -32.58 31.06 2.54
C TYR A 508 -32.22 29.58 2.28
N GLN A 509 -31.39 29.31 1.28
CA GLN A 509 -31.08 27.95 0.79
C GLN A 509 -29.73 27.42 1.29
N GLY A 510 -29.24 27.92 2.43
CA GLY A 510 -27.96 27.52 3.03
C GLY A 510 -26.74 28.23 2.43
N ASP A 511 -25.63 28.20 3.18
CA ASP A 511 -24.41 28.93 2.85
C ASP A 511 -23.68 28.34 1.64
N GLY A 512 -23.17 29.19 0.75
CA GLY A 512 -22.52 28.77 -0.50
C GLY A 512 -23.48 28.31 -1.62
N SER A 513 -24.79 28.22 -1.36
CA SER A 513 -25.78 27.96 -2.39
C SER A 513 -25.85 29.12 -3.40
N THR A 514 -26.12 28.81 -4.67
CA THR A 514 -26.06 29.79 -5.77
C THR A 514 -27.37 29.82 -6.56
N CYS A 515 -27.65 30.96 -7.21
CA CYS A 515 -28.85 31.13 -8.04
C CYS A 515 -28.78 30.38 -9.38
N THR A 516 -28.80 29.05 -9.29
CA THR A 516 -28.99 28.14 -10.42
C THR A 516 -30.46 28.12 -10.87
N ASN A 517 -30.70 27.70 -12.10
CA ASN A 517 -32.00 27.79 -12.74
C ASN A 517 -32.98 26.74 -12.15
N GLY A 518 -33.92 27.19 -11.32
CA GLY A 518 -34.93 26.35 -10.65
C GLY A 518 -34.93 26.47 -9.12
N ILE A 519 -33.87 27.00 -8.50
CA ILE A 519 -33.70 26.98 -7.03
C ILE A 519 -34.76 27.77 -6.25
N CYS A 520 -35.50 28.67 -6.90
CA CYS A 520 -36.62 29.40 -6.31
C CYS A 520 -37.98 29.15 -7.00
N ASP A 521 -38.02 28.25 -7.98
CA ASP A 521 -39.24 27.89 -8.73
C ASP A 521 -40.04 26.77 -8.05
N ASN A 522 -40.07 26.75 -6.70
CA ASN A 522 -40.92 25.90 -5.85
C ASN A 522 -40.93 24.40 -6.26
N GLY A 523 -39.75 23.82 -6.50
CA GLY A 523 -39.56 22.44 -6.94
C GLY A 523 -40.01 22.11 -8.38
N GLY A 524 -40.58 23.09 -9.10
CA GLY A 524 -41.18 22.91 -10.43
C GLY A 524 -42.68 22.58 -10.41
N CYS A 525 -43.36 22.70 -9.27
CA CYS A 525 -44.74 22.26 -9.08
C CYS A 525 -45.81 23.26 -9.57
N GLU A 526 -46.98 22.75 -9.99
CA GLU A 526 -48.14 23.60 -10.34
C GLU A 526 -48.84 24.16 -9.08
N VAL A 527 -49.51 25.31 -9.21
CA VAL A 527 -50.13 26.00 -8.07
C VAL A 527 -51.26 25.16 -7.45
N GLY A 528 -51.10 24.81 -6.17
CA GLY A 528 -51.95 23.86 -5.43
C GLY A 528 -51.26 22.52 -5.14
N TYR A 529 -50.01 22.37 -5.60
CA TYR A 529 -49.12 21.26 -5.32
C TYR A 529 -47.81 21.79 -4.72
N SER A 530 -47.30 21.08 -3.71
CA SER A 530 -46.02 21.35 -3.07
C SER A 530 -45.01 20.24 -3.42
N PRO A 531 -43.70 20.56 -3.54
CA PRO A 531 -42.67 19.54 -3.63
C PRO A 531 -42.45 18.88 -2.26
N ASP A 532 -42.16 17.59 -2.27
CA ASP A 532 -41.67 16.81 -1.14
C ASP A 532 -40.14 16.96 -0.95
N CYS A 533 -39.56 16.24 0.01
CA CYS A 533 -38.12 16.24 0.28
C CYS A 533 -37.25 15.76 -0.91
N ALA A 534 -37.82 15.01 -1.86
CA ALA A 534 -37.16 14.55 -3.08
C ALA A 534 -37.46 15.42 -4.33
N GLY A 535 -38.32 16.44 -4.20
CA GLY A 535 -38.77 17.31 -5.30
C GLY A 535 -40.00 16.80 -6.08
N THR A 536 -40.69 15.76 -5.61
CA THR A 536 -41.93 15.24 -6.20
C THR A 536 -43.13 16.10 -5.79
N CYS A 537 -43.94 16.50 -6.76
CA CYS A 537 -45.09 17.38 -6.53
C CYS A 537 -46.36 16.62 -6.09
N PHE A 538 -46.96 16.97 -4.95
CA PHE A 538 -48.20 16.40 -4.42
C PHE A 538 -49.20 17.49 -4.00
N GLU A 539 -50.51 17.19 -3.94
CA GLU A 539 -51.52 18.20 -3.57
C GLU A 539 -51.36 18.72 -2.13
N ASP A 540 -51.47 20.05 -1.94
CA ASP A 540 -51.31 20.72 -0.63
C ASP A 540 -52.24 20.18 0.48
N SER A 541 -53.29 19.42 0.14
CA SER A 541 -54.16 18.76 1.10
C SER A 541 -53.54 17.53 1.78
N VAL A 542 -52.59 16.83 1.14
CA VAL A 542 -51.91 15.67 1.74
C VAL A 542 -51.13 16.11 2.99
N TYR A 543 -50.43 17.24 2.90
CA TYR A 543 -49.74 17.89 4.02
C TYR A 543 -50.66 18.15 5.24
N THR A 544 -51.97 18.27 5.04
CA THR A 544 -52.94 18.52 6.13
C THR A 544 -53.66 17.28 6.64
N ASP A 545 -53.41 16.10 6.04
CA ASP A 545 -54.05 14.83 6.40
C ASP A 545 -53.01 13.80 6.90
N TRP A 546 -51.78 13.87 6.40
CA TRP A 546 -50.68 12.92 6.68
C TRP A 546 -49.62 13.50 7.63
N VAL A 547 -49.25 14.78 7.51
CA VAL A 547 -48.13 15.30 8.33
C VAL A 547 -48.48 15.36 9.81
N GLY A 548 -47.75 14.58 10.61
CA GLY A 548 -47.95 14.45 12.05
C GLY A 548 -49.20 13.65 12.47
N ASP A 549 -49.59 12.62 11.70
CA ASP A 549 -50.75 11.77 12.03
C ASP A 549 -50.45 10.64 13.04
N GLY A 550 -49.17 10.35 13.30
CA GLY A 550 -48.68 9.24 14.11
C GLY A 550 -47.91 8.15 13.34
N TYR A 551 -47.66 8.34 12.04
CA TYR A 551 -46.81 7.52 11.19
C TYR A 551 -45.75 8.38 10.47
N CYS A 552 -44.64 7.76 10.04
CA CYS A 552 -43.63 8.41 9.20
C CYS A 552 -43.93 8.11 7.74
N ASP A 553 -44.42 9.10 6.99
CA ASP A 553 -44.93 8.93 5.63
C ASP A 553 -43.85 9.18 4.56
N ASP A 554 -42.66 8.60 4.77
CA ASP A 554 -41.52 8.67 3.85
C ASP A 554 -41.39 7.43 2.95
N GLY A 555 -41.44 7.62 1.63
CA GLY A 555 -41.22 6.57 0.62
C GLY A 555 -42.33 5.51 0.50
N ALA A 556 -43.08 5.26 1.56
CA ALA A 556 -44.07 4.17 1.64
C ALA A 556 -45.39 4.46 0.91
N TYR A 557 -45.83 5.74 0.86
CA TYR A 557 -47.20 6.08 0.46
C TYR A 557 -47.30 6.87 -0.84
N VAL A 558 -48.24 6.43 -1.69
CA VAL A 558 -48.55 7.02 -3.00
C VAL A 558 -49.89 7.78 -2.90
N PRO A 559 -49.91 9.13 -3.00
CA PRO A 559 -51.13 9.94 -2.84
C PRO A 559 -52.31 9.54 -3.74
N SER A 560 -52.04 9.03 -4.96
CA SER A 560 -53.08 8.61 -5.90
C SER A 560 -53.97 7.46 -5.41
N ASP A 561 -53.43 6.60 -4.54
CA ASP A 561 -54.08 5.35 -4.14
C ASP A 561 -55.09 5.58 -3.01
N TYR A 562 -54.92 6.70 -2.29
CA TYR A 562 -55.83 7.21 -1.25
C TYR A 562 -56.81 8.26 -1.80
N GLY A 563 -56.60 8.71 -3.05
CA GLY A 563 -57.52 9.59 -3.80
C GLY A 563 -57.11 11.06 -3.88
N TYR A 564 -55.88 11.40 -3.46
CA TYR A 564 -55.28 12.72 -3.64
C TYR A 564 -54.64 12.86 -5.04
N GLY A 565 -54.46 14.10 -5.51
CA GLY A 565 -53.76 14.38 -6.74
C GLY A 565 -52.23 14.26 -6.59
N GLY A 566 -51.60 13.66 -7.60
CA GLY A 566 -50.17 13.47 -7.71
C GLY A 566 -49.79 12.58 -8.90
N PRO A 567 -48.50 12.36 -9.17
CA PRO A 567 -48.03 11.39 -10.15
C PRO A 567 -48.40 9.96 -9.71
N ALA A 568 -49.21 9.27 -10.51
CA ALA A 568 -49.72 7.94 -10.14
C ALA A 568 -48.59 6.91 -10.06
N GLY A 569 -48.45 6.25 -8.92
CA GLY A 569 -47.39 5.27 -8.65
C GLY A 569 -46.02 5.87 -8.32
N VAL A 570 -45.97 7.11 -7.83
CA VAL A 570 -44.77 7.73 -7.25
C VAL A 570 -45.08 8.05 -5.79
N ALA A 571 -44.21 7.61 -4.89
CA ALA A 571 -44.32 7.91 -3.46
C ALA A 571 -43.90 9.36 -3.16
N ILE A 572 -44.19 9.83 -1.95
CA ILE A 572 -43.68 11.10 -1.43
C ILE A 572 -42.71 10.91 -0.27
N TYR A 573 -41.89 11.93 -0.02
CA TYR A 573 -40.83 11.94 0.99
C TYR A 573 -40.97 13.12 1.96
N LEU A 574 -41.10 12.85 3.26
CA LEU A 574 -41.43 13.84 4.31
C LEU A 574 -40.41 13.86 5.47
N ASN A 575 -39.38 13.00 5.45
CA ASN A 575 -38.32 12.90 6.48
C ASN A 575 -37.25 14.00 6.45
N CYS A 576 -37.61 15.25 6.16
CA CYS A 576 -36.65 16.36 6.16
C CYS A 576 -37.08 17.58 7.00
N ASP A 577 -36.10 18.42 7.38
CA ASP A 577 -36.29 19.65 8.18
C ASP A 577 -37.45 20.53 7.70
N ALA A 578 -37.72 20.58 6.39
CA ALA A 578 -38.81 21.38 5.80
C ALA A 578 -40.22 20.94 6.25
N PHE A 579 -40.37 19.67 6.65
CA PHE A 579 -41.59 19.07 7.20
C PHE A 579 -41.43 18.72 8.69
N ASN A 580 -40.29 19.07 9.30
CA ASN A 580 -39.92 18.78 10.69
C ASN A 580 -39.96 17.26 10.99
N CYS A 581 -39.24 16.42 10.23
CA CYS A 581 -39.22 14.96 10.42
C CYS A 581 -40.65 14.37 10.45
N ASP A 582 -41.51 14.76 9.51
CA ASP A 582 -42.95 14.48 9.56
C ASP A 582 -43.61 14.87 10.91
N ASN A 583 -43.39 16.13 11.33
CA ASN A 583 -43.78 16.65 12.65
C ASN A 583 -43.36 15.74 13.85
N ASP A 584 -42.09 15.33 13.85
CA ASP A 584 -41.45 14.43 14.84
C ASP A 584 -41.92 12.95 14.80
N ASP A 585 -42.73 12.51 13.82
CA ASP A 585 -43.13 11.09 13.67
C ASP A 585 -42.08 10.24 12.91
N CYS A 586 -41.19 10.85 12.11
CA CYS A 586 -39.96 10.23 11.60
C CYS A 586 -38.77 10.43 12.58
N THR A 587 -37.84 9.47 12.66
CA THR A 587 -36.74 9.50 13.65
C THR A 587 -35.46 10.21 13.20
N ASP A 588 -35.34 10.61 11.92
CA ASP A 588 -34.25 11.44 11.38
C ASP A 588 -34.84 12.47 10.38
N CYS A 589 -34.15 13.61 10.24
CA CYS A 589 -34.46 14.72 9.32
C CYS A 589 -33.41 14.87 8.20
N GLY A 590 -32.40 13.99 8.15
CA GLY A 590 -31.13 14.21 7.45
C GLY A 590 -31.18 14.29 5.91
N GLY A 591 -32.30 13.96 5.27
CA GLY A 591 -32.45 14.05 3.80
C GLY A 591 -31.60 13.04 2.99
N GLY A 592 -30.84 12.17 3.64
CA GLY A 592 -30.63 10.82 3.13
C GLY A 592 -31.87 10.02 3.49
N GLY A 593 -32.54 9.44 2.48
CA GLY A 593 -33.68 8.55 2.74
C GLY A 593 -33.24 7.38 3.63
N ASP A 594 -34.17 6.90 4.46
CA ASP A 594 -33.94 5.96 5.56
C ASP A 594 -32.85 4.91 5.27
N PRO A 595 -31.94 4.65 6.22
CA PRO A 595 -30.86 3.70 6.03
C PRO A 595 -31.43 2.35 5.60
N THR A 596 -31.02 1.88 4.43
CA THR A 596 -31.59 0.68 3.81
C THR A 596 -30.79 -0.57 4.16
N GLY A 597 -31.48 -1.69 4.29
CA GLY A 597 -30.91 -2.99 4.61
C GLY A 597 -31.67 -4.13 3.95
N ALA A 598 -31.21 -5.36 4.15
CA ALA A 598 -31.83 -6.55 3.64
C ALA A 598 -33.21 -6.77 4.28
N CYS A 599 -34.27 -6.47 3.53
CA CYS A 599 -35.61 -6.89 3.86
C CYS A 599 -35.93 -8.24 3.24
N CYS A 600 -36.62 -9.09 4.00
CA CYS A 600 -36.93 -10.46 3.64
C CYS A 600 -38.43 -10.72 3.54
N VAL A 601 -38.99 -10.50 2.35
CA VAL A 601 -40.42 -10.71 2.04
C VAL A 601 -40.60 -12.07 1.39
N ASN A 602 -41.29 -13.00 2.07
CA ASN A 602 -41.57 -14.36 1.56
C ASN A 602 -40.32 -15.13 1.05
N GLY A 603 -39.17 -14.96 1.72
CA GLY A 603 -37.90 -15.60 1.33
C GLY A 603 -37.21 -14.98 0.10
N SER A 604 -37.66 -13.80 -0.36
CA SER A 604 -36.96 -13.00 -1.36
C SER A 604 -36.35 -11.76 -0.69
N CYS A 605 -35.11 -11.44 -1.04
CA CYS A 605 -34.40 -10.28 -0.49
C CYS A 605 -34.55 -9.04 -1.36
N SER A 606 -34.76 -7.89 -0.72
CA SER A 606 -34.72 -6.56 -1.33
C SER A 606 -34.08 -5.56 -0.36
N ILE A 607 -33.20 -4.69 -0.87
CA ILE A 607 -32.67 -3.57 -0.09
C ILE A 607 -33.71 -2.44 -0.08
N ILE A 608 -34.32 -2.19 1.08
CA ILE A 608 -35.33 -1.15 1.38
C ILE A 608 -35.17 -0.74 2.86
N ASN A 609 -35.98 0.19 3.37
CA ASN A 609 -35.96 0.61 4.79
C ASN A 609 -36.78 -0.35 5.70
N GLU A 610 -36.69 -0.14 7.02
CA GLU A 610 -37.45 -0.94 8.01
C GLU A 610 -38.96 -0.76 7.88
N ALA A 611 -39.43 0.45 7.55
CA ALA A 611 -40.84 0.80 7.44
C ALA A 611 -41.54 0.10 6.25
N ASP A 612 -40.97 0.18 5.04
CA ASP A 612 -41.46 -0.57 3.88
C ASP A 612 -41.34 -2.06 4.11
N CYS A 613 -40.27 -2.52 4.77
CA CYS A 613 -40.08 -3.93 5.03
C CYS A 613 -41.20 -4.51 5.92
N THR A 614 -41.48 -3.82 7.02
CA THR A 614 -42.56 -4.16 7.94
C THR A 614 -43.92 -4.09 7.24
N SER A 615 -44.14 -3.07 6.40
CA SER A 615 -45.37 -2.85 5.65
C SER A 615 -45.61 -3.89 4.53
N ALA A 616 -44.53 -4.39 3.91
CA ALA A 616 -44.55 -5.51 2.97
C ALA A 616 -44.74 -6.88 3.65
N GLY A 617 -44.70 -6.93 4.99
CA GLY A 617 -44.78 -8.16 5.78
C GLY A 617 -43.52 -9.01 5.69
N GLY A 618 -42.36 -8.38 5.57
CA GLY A 618 -41.04 -9.01 5.64
C GLY A 618 -40.31 -8.72 6.95
N THR A 619 -39.19 -9.41 7.15
CA THR A 619 -38.27 -9.17 8.29
C THR A 619 -37.12 -8.28 7.83
N TYR A 620 -36.81 -7.23 8.59
CA TYR A 620 -35.69 -6.33 8.34
C TYR A 620 -34.44 -6.79 9.10
N ASN A 621 -33.28 -6.82 8.44
CA ASN A 621 -32.02 -7.31 9.02
C ASN A 621 -31.07 -6.18 9.47
N GLY A 622 -31.61 -4.98 9.73
CA GLY A 622 -30.84 -3.82 10.17
C GLY A 622 -30.07 -3.11 9.05
N ASP A 623 -29.55 -1.93 9.38
CA ASP A 623 -29.05 -0.96 8.41
C ASP A 623 -27.76 -1.39 7.72
N ASN A 624 -27.67 -1.11 6.41
CA ASN A 624 -26.59 -1.52 5.52
C ASN A 624 -26.39 -3.06 5.39
N SER A 625 -27.28 -3.88 5.98
CA SER A 625 -27.25 -5.33 5.78
C SER A 625 -27.51 -5.68 4.31
N SER A 626 -26.81 -6.69 3.78
CA SER A 626 -26.77 -6.96 2.34
C SER A 626 -27.56 -8.20 1.96
N CYS A 627 -28.18 -8.20 0.76
CA CYS A 627 -28.81 -9.39 0.20
C CYS A 627 -27.83 -10.49 -0.24
N THR A 628 -26.53 -10.24 -0.14
CA THR A 628 -25.47 -11.24 -0.37
C THR A 628 -25.45 -12.24 0.77
N GLY A 629 -25.29 -13.54 0.48
CA GLY A 629 -25.32 -14.60 1.50
C GLY A 629 -26.69 -15.19 1.82
N ASN A 630 -27.78 -14.68 1.21
CA ASN A 630 -29.16 -15.12 1.45
C ASN A 630 -29.67 -14.91 2.91
N PRO A 631 -29.75 -13.64 3.38
CA PRO A 631 -30.29 -13.33 4.72
C PRO A 631 -31.77 -13.68 4.89
N CYS A 632 -32.48 -14.03 3.82
CA CYS A 632 -33.90 -14.37 3.86
C CYS A 632 -34.19 -15.86 4.10
N GLY A 633 -33.21 -16.56 4.66
CA GLY A 633 -33.30 -17.94 5.16
C GLY A 633 -33.77 -18.10 6.61
N GLY A 634 -34.11 -17.01 7.32
CA GLY A 634 -34.59 -17.01 8.70
C GLY A 634 -35.79 -16.06 8.90
N GLY A 635 -36.64 -16.31 9.91
CA GLY A 635 -37.81 -15.45 10.17
C GLY A 635 -39.14 -16.16 10.51
N GLY A 636 -39.11 -17.45 10.88
CA GLY A 636 -40.20 -18.05 11.64
C GLY A 636 -39.92 -17.97 13.14
N GLU A 637 -40.96 -17.84 13.97
CA GLU A 637 -40.85 -18.28 15.38
C GLU A 637 -40.41 -19.75 15.37
N CYS A 638 -39.33 -20.06 16.07
CA CYS A 638 -38.82 -21.43 16.12
C CYS A 638 -39.82 -22.39 16.80
N PRO A 639 -39.90 -23.66 16.38
CA PRO A 639 -40.84 -24.62 16.96
C PRO A 639 -40.65 -24.72 18.48
N ALA A 640 -41.72 -24.67 19.29
CA ALA A 640 -41.60 -24.60 20.75
C ALA A 640 -40.69 -25.70 21.34
N GLY A 641 -39.56 -25.29 21.95
CA GLY A 641 -38.40 -26.14 22.24
C GLY A 641 -37.16 -25.82 21.39
N GLU A 642 -37.25 -24.87 20.46
CA GLU A 642 -36.20 -24.34 19.60
C GLU A 642 -36.18 -22.80 19.69
N MET A 643 -35.00 -22.19 19.61
CA MET A 643 -34.71 -20.75 19.67
C MET A 643 -33.88 -20.32 18.45
N GLN A 644 -33.67 -19.02 18.25
CA GLN A 644 -32.81 -18.51 17.17
C GLN A 644 -31.35 -18.41 17.63
N ASP A 645 -30.44 -18.69 16.71
CA ASP A 645 -29.00 -18.49 16.84
C ASP A 645 -28.59 -17.05 16.47
N CYS A 646 -27.32 -16.71 16.62
CA CYS A 646 -26.73 -15.40 16.34
C CYS A 646 -26.82 -14.97 14.86
N ASN A 647 -27.17 -15.91 13.96
CA ASN A 647 -27.37 -15.70 12.52
C ASN A 647 -28.86 -15.83 12.11
N GLY A 648 -29.79 -15.96 13.06
CA GLY A 648 -31.25 -16.05 12.83
C GLY A 648 -31.78 -17.44 12.48
N ASN A 649 -30.96 -18.49 12.55
CA ASN A 649 -31.34 -19.88 12.30
C ASN A 649 -31.96 -20.51 13.54
N CYS A 650 -32.92 -21.43 13.40
CA CYS A 650 -33.47 -22.14 14.56
C CYS A 650 -32.55 -23.28 15.01
N CYS A 651 -32.35 -23.43 16.32
CA CYS A 651 -31.68 -24.56 16.99
C CYS A 651 -32.44 -24.94 18.29
N PRO A 652 -32.23 -26.12 18.91
CA PRO A 652 -32.92 -26.49 20.15
C PRO A 652 -32.60 -25.55 21.34
N GLU A 653 -33.63 -25.15 22.11
CA GLU A 653 -33.50 -24.32 23.34
C GLU A 653 -32.56 -24.94 24.40
N ASN A 654 -32.21 -26.21 24.26
CA ASN A 654 -31.38 -26.95 25.19
C ASN A 654 -29.92 -27.11 24.73
N TRP A 655 -29.50 -26.51 23.61
CA TRP A 655 -28.09 -26.52 23.17
C TRP A 655 -27.29 -25.43 23.90
N VAL A 656 -27.90 -24.28 24.20
CA VAL A 656 -27.28 -23.25 25.06
C VAL A 656 -26.82 -23.85 26.39
N ALA A 657 -25.50 -23.81 26.63
CA ALA A 657 -24.84 -24.34 27.84
C ALA A 657 -24.96 -25.87 28.05
N ASP A 658 -24.94 -26.67 26.98
CA ASP A 658 -25.08 -28.13 27.05
C ASP A 658 -23.75 -28.92 27.13
N GLY A 659 -22.60 -28.24 26.99
CA GLY A 659 -21.25 -28.78 27.10
C GLY A 659 -20.46 -28.82 25.77
N TYR A 660 -21.00 -28.24 24.70
CA TYR A 660 -20.36 -28.07 23.40
C TYR A 660 -20.41 -26.58 23.00
N CYS A 661 -19.63 -26.18 22.00
CA CYS A 661 -19.66 -24.84 21.43
C CYS A 661 -20.31 -24.87 20.04
N ASP A 662 -21.54 -24.37 19.91
CA ASP A 662 -22.17 -24.13 18.62
C ASP A 662 -21.62 -22.84 18.01
N ASP A 663 -20.56 -22.94 17.22
CA ASP A 663 -19.86 -21.81 16.57
C ASP A 663 -20.08 -21.74 15.04
N GLY A 664 -20.96 -22.61 14.52
CA GLY A 664 -21.08 -22.98 13.11
C GLY A 664 -20.65 -24.42 12.79
N THR A 665 -19.98 -25.12 13.71
CA THR A 665 -19.49 -26.50 13.51
C THR A 665 -20.62 -27.53 13.46
N TYR A 666 -21.69 -27.33 14.23
CA TYR A 666 -22.84 -28.26 14.29
C TYR A 666 -24.05 -27.75 13.49
N GLU A 667 -24.74 -28.66 12.80
CA GLU A 667 -25.93 -28.35 11.98
C GLU A 667 -27.23 -28.84 12.64
N TRP A 668 -28.22 -27.95 12.78
CA TRP A 668 -29.62 -28.34 13.04
C TRP A 668 -30.44 -28.27 11.74
N ASN A 669 -31.17 -29.34 11.44
CA ASN A 669 -31.94 -29.50 10.18
C ASN A 669 -31.14 -29.30 8.86
N GLY A 670 -29.81 -29.30 8.89
CA GLY A 670 -28.95 -29.04 7.73
C GLY A 670 -28.59 -27.56 7.55
N VAL A 671 -28.57 -26.80 8.63
CA VAL A 671 -28.10 -25.40 8.70
C VAL A 671 -27.16 -25.29 9.91
N ALA A 672 -25.98 -24.72 9.71
CA ALA A 672 -24.98 -24.49 10.75
C ALA A 672 -25.49 -23.52 11.82
N ILE A 673 -25.27 -23.84 13.10
CA ILE A 673 -25.81 -23.12 14.26
C ILE A 673 -24.70 -22.37 14.99
N TYR A 674 -24.96 -21.10 15.29
CA TYR A 674 -24.01 -20.14 15.87
C TYR A 674 -24.58 -19.54 17.16
N LEU A 675 -24.20 -20.05 18.34
CA LEU A 675 -24.50 -19.50 19.67
C LEU A 675 -23.30 -18.73 20.28
N ASN A 676 -22.19 -18.61 19.55
CA ASN A 676 -20.93 -17.98 19.96
C ASN A 676 -20.92 -16.44 20.03
N CYS A 677 -22.08 -15.78 20.20
CA CYS A 677 -22.18 -14.32 20.40
C CYS A 677 -22.52 -13.94 21.86
N ASP A 678 -22.32 -12.65 22.19
CA ASP A 678 -22.53 -12.11 23.54
C ASP A 678 -23.96 -12.31 24.07
N GLU A 679 -24.96 -12.37 23.19
CA GLU A 679 -26.37 -12.55 23.57
C GLU A 679 -26.61 -13.87 24.31
N PHE A 680 -25.93 -14.94 23.89
CA PHE A 680 -26.00 -16.26 24.54
C PHE A 680 -24.81 -16.51 25.49
N GLN A 681 -23.99 -15.49 25.77
CA GLN A 681 -22.83 -15.56 26.65
C GLN A 681 -21.73 -16.51 26.15
N CYS A 682 -21.50 -16.55 24.83
CA CYS A 682 -20.60 -17.49 24.16
C CYS A 682 -21.03 -18.93 24.45
N ASP A 683 -22.23 -19.28 23.98
CA ASP A 683 -22.89 -20.56 24.25
C ASP A 683 -22.92 -20.95 25.75
N GLY A 684 -23.47 -20.06 26.58
CA GLY A 684 -23.54 -20.23 28.03
C GLY A 684 -22.19 -20.19 28.77
N GLY A 685 -21.08 -20.01 28.04
CA GLY A 685 -19.71 -20.10 28.52
C GLY A 685 -18.98 -21.37 28.06
N ASP A 686 -19.58 -22.19 27.20
CA ASP A 686 -18.94 -23.38 26.62
C ASP A 686 -18.06 -23.02 25.40
N CYS A 687 -18.34 -21.92 24.69
CA CYS A 687 -17.43 -21.34 23.70
C CYS A 687 -16.32 -20.50 24.33
N THR A 688 -15.08 -20.64 23.86
CA THR A 688 -13.89 -20.01 24.49
C THR A 688 -13.77 -18.49 24.28
N GLY A 689 -14.55 -17.89 23.38
CA GLY A 689 -14.67 -16.45 23.22
C GLY A 689 -15.82 -16.02 22.31
N CYS A 690 -16.42 -14.86 22.60
CA CYS A 690 -17.44 -14.25 21.74
C CYS A 690 -16.77 -13.36 20.68
N GLY A 691 -16.69 -13.81 19.43
CA GLY A 691 -16.01 -12.99 18.42
C GLY A 691 -15.69 -13.63 17.06
N GLY A 692 -16.67 -14.22 16.36
CA GLY A 692 -16.63 -14.34 14.90
C GLY A 692 -15.46 -15.14 14.29
N GLY A 693 -14.87 -16.05 15.05
CA GLY A 693 -13.95 -17.08 14.58
C GLY A 693 -14.37 -18.40 15.20
N GLY A 694 -14.42 -19.46 14.39
CA GLY A 694 -14.77 -20.79 14.90
C GLY A 694 -13.68 -21.37 15.81
N ASP A 695 -14.05 -22.37 16.60
CA ASP A 695 -13.14 -23.14 17.43
C ASP A 695 -11.99 -23.65 16.53
N PRO A 696 -10.73 -23.34 16.86
CA PRO A 696 -9.65 -23.33 15.88
C PRO A 696 -9.26 -24.75 15.45
N THR A 697 -9.84 -25.22 14.34
CA THR A 697 -9.71 -26.60 13.86
C THR A 697 -8.27 -27.01 13.52
N GLY A 698 -8.00 -28.30 13.62
CA GLY A 698 -6.69 -28.92 13.40
C GLY A 698 -6.83 -30.38 12.96
N ALA A 699 -5.72 -31.04 12.67
CA ALA A 699 -5.71 -32.43 12.27
C ALA A 699 -6.14 -33.35 13.43
N CYS A 700 -7.18 -34.15 13.22
CA CYS A 700 -7.58 -35.23 14.11
C CYS A 700 -7.23 -36.59 13.56
N CYS A 701 -6.61 -37.43 14.39
CA CYS A 701 -6.05 -38.72 14.01
C CYS A 701 -6.82 -39.90 14.61
N ILE A 702 -7.68 -40.53 13.80
CA ILE A 702 -8.45 -41.72 14.19
C ILE A 702 -7.78 -42.96 13.59
N GLY A 703 -6.71 -43.41 14.26
CA GLY A 703 -5.73 -44.33 13.68
C GLY A 703 -5.03 -43.69 12.49
N THR A 704 -4.89 -44.42 11.37
CA THR A 704 -4.19 -43.92 10.17
C THR A 704 -5.01 -42.96 9.29
N ASN A 705 -6.07 -42.34 9.82
CA ASN A 705 -6.95 -41.46 9.04
C ASN A 705 -6.92 -40.05 9.63
N CYS A 706 -6.58 -39.07 8.80
CA CYS A 706 -6.67 -37.67 9.15
C CYS A 706 -8.00 -37.07 8.71
N SER A 707 -8.59 -36.26 9.57
CA SER A 707 -9.71 -35.37 9.26
C SER A 707 -9.57 -34.08 10.08
N THR A 708 -9.67 -32.92 9.43
CA THR A 708 -9.62 -31.63 10.14
C THR A 708 -10.95 -31.37 10.84
N MET A 709 -10.92 -31.10 12.15
CA MET A 709 -12.08 -30.84 13.03
C MET A 709 -11.61 -30.11 14.31
N THR A 710 -12.50 -29.91 15.29
CA THR A 710 -12.14 -29.35 16.61
C THR A 710 -11.45 -30.40 17.50
N ASP A 711 -10.76 -29.97 18.57
CA ASP A 711 -10.23 -30.87 19.62
C ASP A 711 -11.35 -31.71 20.26
N THR A 712 -12.45 -31.04 20.59
CA THR A 712 -13.66 -31.62 21.18
C THR A 712 -14.27 -32.72 20.30
N ASP A 713 -14.44 -32.46 19.00
CA ASP A 713 -14.88 -33.48 18.03
C ASP A 713 -13.89 -34.63 17.92
N CYS A 714 -12.59 -34.32 17.94
CA CYS A 714 -11.56 -35.33 17.81
C CYS A 714 -11.59 -36.33 18.97
N ALA A 715 -11.64 -35.82 20.20
CA ALA A 715 -11.79 -36.62 21.41
C ALA A 715 -13.12 -37.39 21.42
N ALA A 716 -14.22 -36.79 20.94
CA ALA A 716 -15.53 -37.44 20.83
C ALA A 716 -15.55 -38.57 19.77
N ALA A 717 -14.83 -38.40 18.66
CA ALA A 717 -14.65 -39.41 17.62
C ALA A 717 -13.65 -40.52 18.02
N GLY A 718 -12.89 -40.32 19.10
CA GLY A 718 -11.90 -41.25 19.61
C GLY A 718 -10.57 -41.22 18.85
N GLY A 719 -10.19 -40.05 18.34
CA GLY A 719 -8.88 -39.76 17.78
C GLY A 719 -8.01 -38.92 18.71
N GLU A 720 -6.77 -38.66 18.28
CA GLU A 720 -5.82 -37.78 18.95
C GLU A 720 -5.65 -36.50 18.13
N TYR A 721 -5.78 -35.34 18.78
CA TYR A 721 -5.77 -34.03 18.15
C TYR A 721 -4.36 -33.44 18.09
N GLN A 722 -3.95 -32.98 16.91
CA GLN A 722 -2.58 -32.53 16.65
C GLN A 722 -2.38 -31.01 16.87
N GLY A 723 -3.33 -30.34 17.53
CA GLY A 723 -3.28 -28.90 17.80
C GLY A 723 -3.78 -28.02 16.66
N ASN A 724 -4.00 -26.75 17.00
CA ASN A 724 -4.77 -25.80 16.20
C ASN A 724 -4.08 -25.40 14.89
N ASN A 725 -4.85 -25.23 13.83
CA ASN A 725 -4.42 -24.94 12.45
C ASN A 725 -3.51 -26.00 11.79
N THR A 726 -3.29 -27.16 12.41
CA THR A 726 -2.56 -28.27 11.76
C THR A 726 -3.38 -28.89 10.63
N SER A 727 -2.69 -29.32 9.56
CA SER A 727 -3.31 -29.68 8.29
C SER A 727 -3.17 -31.16 7.96
N CYS A 728 -4.26 -31.79 7.53
CA CYS A 728 -4.21 -33.16 7.00
C CYS A 728 -3.38 -33.33 5.72
N ALA A 729 -2.89 -32.25 5.10
CA ALA A 729 -2.07 -32.30 3.90
C ALA A 729 -0.65 -32.86 4.12
N SER A 730 -0.14 -32.89 5.36
CA SER A 730 1.19 -33.45 5.71
C SER A 730 1.17 -34.91 6.18
N GLU A 731 0.02 -35.61 6.07
CA GLU A 731 -0.24 -36.91 6.68
C GLU A 731 0.12 -37.02 8.19
N PRO A 732 -0.25 -36.02 9.04
CA PRO A 732 0.10 -36.01 10.48
C PRO A 732 -0.54 -37.16 11.28
N CYS A 733 -1.49 -37.87 10.67
CA CYS A 733 -2.13 -39.06 11.24
C CYS A 733 -1.53 -40.38 10.72
N GLY A 734 -0.30 -40.35 10.21
CA GLY A 734 0.58 -41.52 10.16
C GLY A 734 1.01 -41.94 11.57
N GLY A 735 0.03 -42.28 12.42
CA GLY A 735 0.20 -42.41 13.87
C GLY A 735 1.33 -43.35 14.28
N GLY A 736 2.03 -42.96 15.35
CA GLY A 736 3.31 -43.51 15.80
C GLY A 736 3.48 -45.00 15.56
N GLY A 737 4.31 -45.34 14.57
CA GLY A 737 4.88 -46.68 14.52
C GLY A 737 5.80 -46.87 15.71
N GLU A 738 5.80 -48.06 16.31
CA GLU A 738 7.06 -48.59 16.83
C GLU A 738 8.04 -48.53 15.65
N CYS A 739 9.05 -47.66 15.73
CA CYS A 739 10.03 -47.51 14.65
C CYS A 739 10.68 -48.88 14.36
N PRO A 740 11.17 -49.11 13.12
CA PRO A 740 11.70 -50.41 12.73
C PRO A 740 12.72 -50.90 13.76
N ALA A 741 12.56 -52.12 14.31
CA ALA A 741 13.36 -52.56 15.47
C ALA A 741 14.86 -52.24 15.31
N ASP A 742 15.45 -51.67 16.35
CA ASP A 742 16.74 -50.96 16.38
C ASP A 742 16.69 -49.49 15.83
N TRP A 743 15.53 -48.80 15.95
CA TRP A 743 15.29 -47.37 15.62
C TRP A 743 14.42 -46.65 16.68
N THR A 744 14.68 -45.34 16.87
CA THR A 744 14.02 -44.38 17.77
C THR A 744 13.17 -43.38 16.95
N ALA A 745 12.11 -42.80 17.53
CA ALA A 745 11.37 -41.66 16.95
C ALA A 745 11.84 -40.36 17.61
N ASP A 746 12.01 -39.28 16.85
CA ASP A 746 12.38 -37.96 17.37
C ASP A 746 11.17 -37.19 17.96
N CYS A 747 11.38 -35.97 18.45
CA CYS A 747 10.33 -35.15 19.08
C CYS A 747 9.14 -34.82 18.14
N GLU A 748 9.36 -34.83 16.82
CA GLU A 748 8.35 -34.60 15.78
C GLU A 748 7.85 -35.92 15.14
N GLY A 749 8.22 -37.08 15.71
CA GLY A 749 7.80 -38.41 15.28
C GLY A 749 8.58 -39.02 14.11
N THR A 750 9.69 -38.41 13.68
CA THR A 750 10.56 -38.91 12.60
C THR A 750 11.44 -40.06 13.11
N CYS A 751 11.31 -41.24 12.51
CA CYS A 751 12.16 -42.39 12.87
C CYS A 751 13.61 -42.25 12.38
N PHE A 752 14.58 -42.45 13.27
CA PHE A 752 16.02 -42.53 13.02
C PHE A 752 16.67 -43.71 13.77
N PRO A 753 17.85 -44.24 13.36
CA PRO A 753 18.39 -45.47 13.96
C PRO A 753 18.84 -45.33 15.42
N ASP A 754 18.67 -46.39 16.24
CA ASP A 754 19.05 -46.41 17.67
C ASP A 754 20.53 -46.04 17.89
N TYR A 755 21.40 -46.40 16.93
CA TYR A 755 22.83 -46.11 17.05
C TYR A 755 23.16 -44.62 16.90
N VAL A 756 22.32 -43.85 16.20
CA VAL A 756 22.48 -42.41 16.05
C VAL A 756 22.08 -41.72 17.34
N TYR A 757 20.90 -42.07 17.88
CA TYR A 757 20.45 -41.64 19.20
C TYR A 757 21.51 -41.89 20.30
N VAL A 758 22.20 -43.03 20.27
CA VAL A 758 23.27 -43.38 21.23
C VAL A 758 24.64 -42.75 20.92
N GLU A 759 24.85 -42.21 19.72
CA GLU A 759 26.08 -41.45 19.36
C GLU A 759 25.92 -39.94 19.54
N TRP A 760 24.69 -39.40 19.45
CA TRP A 760 24.38 -37.96 19.54
C TRP A 760 23.96 -37.52 20.95
N GLN A 761 23.18 -38.33 21.68
CA GLN A 761 22.65 -37.93 22.99
C GLN A 761 23.73 -37.45 23.97
N GLY A 762 23.72 -36.15 24.28
CA GLY A 762 24.65 -35.51 25.21
C GLY A 762 26.12 -35.52 24.77
N ASP A 763 26.39 -35.32 23.47
CA ASP A 763 27.75 -35.28 22.90
C ASP A 763 28.44 -33.90 23.02
N GLY A 764 27.69 -32.85 23.36
CA GLY A 764 28.13 -31.45 23.47
C GLY A 764 27.52 -30.49 22.45
N TYR A 765 26.66 -30.97 21.53
CA TYR A 765 25.86 -30.13 20.63
C TYR A 765 24.35 -30.32 20.90
N CYS A 766 23.53 -29.41 20.37
CA CYS A 766 22.08 -29.48 20.48
C CYS A 766 21.47 -29.90 19.13
N ASP A 767 20.90 -31.11 19.04
CA ASP A 767 20.23 -31.59 17.82
C ASP A 767 18.75 -31.13 17.77
N ASP A 768 18.54 -29.82 17.59
CA ASP A 768 17.23 -29.15 17.55
C ASP A 768 16.64 -28.93 16.14
N GLY A 769 16.88 -29.86 15.22
CA GLY A 769 16.31 -29.77 13.86
C GLY A 769 17.00 -28.78 12.91
N ALA A 770 18.03 -28.05 13.36
CA ALA A 770 18.86 -27.22 12.49
C ALA A 770 19.70 -28.02 11.46
N TYR A 771 19.82 -29.35 11.63
CA TYR A 771 20.73 -30.21 10.88
C TYR A 771 20.03 -31.28 10.04
N ILE A 772 20.67 -31.68 8.93
CA ILE A 772 20.24 -32.80 8.09
C ILE A 772 21.15 -34.01 8.37
N PRO A 773 20.65 -35.17 8.86
CA PRO A 773 21.48 -36.30 9.31
C PRO A 773 22.43 -36.94 8.27
N ALA A 774 22.26 -36.59 6.99
CA ALA A 774 23.13 -37.03 5.91
C ALA A 774 24.56 -36.48 6.06
N ASP A 775 24.74 -35.30 6.65
CA ASP A 775 26.03 -34.59 6.68
C ASP A 775 26.98 -35.14 7.77
N TYR A 776 26.44 -35.68 8.86
CA TYR A 776 27.20 -36.34 9.94
C TYR A 776 27.30 -37.87 9.79
N GLY A 777 26.87 -38.41 8.64
CA GLY A 777 27.18 -39.78 8.23
C GLY A 777 26.11 -40.83 8.53
N CYS A 778 24.90 -40.45 8.96
CA CYS A 778 23.77 -41.37 9.02
C CYS A 778 23.29 -41.74 7.60
N ALA A 779 23.96 -42.71 6.97
CA ALA A 779 23.68 -43.16 5.61
C ALA A 779 22.32 -43.90 5.43
N GLU A 780 21.60 -44.15 6.53
CA GLU A 780 20.28 -44.79 6.54
C GLU A 780 19.13 -43.83 6.93
N CYS A 781 19.44 -42.63 7.44
CA CYS A 781 18.44 -41.62 7.82
C CYS A 781 17.72 -41.00 6.59
N PRO A 782 16.50 -40.45 6.76
CA PRO A 782 15.79 -39.78 5.67
C PRO A 782 16.53 -38.54 5.16
N ALA A 783 16.97 -38.55 3.90
CA ALA A 783 17.75 -37.46 3.33
C ALA A 783 16.90 -36.20 3.10
N GLY A 784 17.29 -35.07 3.72
CA GLY A 784 16.57 -33.81 3.63
C GLY A 784 15.40 -33.67 4.62
N VAL A 785 15.37 -34.49 5.67
CA VAL A 785 14.48 -34.34 6.83
C VAL A 785 15.37 -34.05 8.04
N ALA A 786 14.97 -33.10 8.87
CA ALA A 786 15.64 -32.77 10.12
C ALA A 786 15.33 -33.80 11.23
N ILE A 787 16.12 -33.81 12.30
CA ILE A 787 15.87 -34.62 13.51
C ILE A 787 15.88 -33.70 14.73
N TRP A 788 14.91 -33.92 15.64
CA TRP A 788 14.64 -33.06 16.79
C TRP A 788 14.77 -33.83 18.11
N MET A 789 15.73 -33.45 18.97
CA MET A 789 16.00 -34.07 20.29
C MET A 789 15.86 -33.08 21.47
N ASN A 790 15.36 -31.87 21.21
CA ASN A 790 15.22 -30.75 22.16
C ASN A 790 14.00 -30.83 23.11
N CYS A 791 13.34 -31.99 23.25
CA CYS A 791 12.16 -32.17 24.10
C CYS A 791 12.43 -32.99 25.38
N ASP A 792 11.54 -32.85 26.37
CA ASP A 792 11.57 -33.52 27.68
C ASP A 792 11.81 -35.04 27.62
N GLU A 793 11.37 -35.74 26.57
CA GLU A 793 11.55 -37.20 26.45
C GLU A 793 13.02 -37.61 26.27
N PHE A 794 13.86 -36.72 25.74
CA PHE A 794 15.31 -36.90 25.60
C PHE A 794 16.13 -36.19 26.67
N ASP A 795 15.48 -35.64 27.72
CA ASP A 795 16.08 -34.74 28.72
C ASP A 795 16.72 -33.51 28.03
N CYS A 796 16.10 -33.06 26.91
CA CYS A 796 16.54 -31.97 26.03
C CYS A 796 18.01 -32.13 25.61
N ASP A 797 18.24 -33.17 24.80
CA ASP A 797 19.56 -33.70 24.45
C ASP A 797 20.49 -33.95 25.66
N SER A 798 19.95 -34.57 26.72
CA SER A 798 20.64 -34.75 28.02
C SER A 798 21.18 -33.45 28.66
N GLY A 799 20.61 -32.31 28.31
CA GLY A 799 20.93 -30.98 28.83
C GLY A 799 21.85 -30.15 27.94
N ASP A 800 22.13 -30.58 26.71
CA ASP A 800 22.85 -29.76 25.72
C ASP A 800 21.89 -28.80 24.96
N CYS A 801 20.56 -29.03 25.00
CA CYS A 801 19.51 -28.09 24.56
C CYS A 801 18.72 -27.45 25.73
N GLU A 802 18.12 -26.28 25.53
CA GLU A 802 17.06 -25.77 26.43
C GLU A 802 15.66 -26.28 26.01
N CYS A 803 14.91 -26.83 26.96
CA CYS A 803 13.51 -27.18 26.78
C CYS A 803 12.63 -25.91 26.68
N ASP A 804 11.74 -25.84 25.68
CA ASP A 804 10.88 -24.69 25.32
C ASP A 804 11.54 -23.51 24.57
N GLY A 805 12.11 -23.78 23.38
CA GLY A 805 12.05 -22.83 22.26
C GLY A 805 12.94 -21.58 22.33
N GLY A 806 14.02 -21.60 23.10
CA GLY A 806 15.13 -20.65 22.99
C GLY A 806 16.19 -21.14 21.99
N GLY A 807 16.60 -20.30 21.04
CA GLY A 807 17.69 -20.62 20.10
C GLY A 807 19.06 -20.68 20.76
N ASN A 808 20.06 -21.22 20.05
CA ASN A 808 21.38 -21.55 20.61
C ASN A 808 22.09 -20.35 21.28
N PRO A 809 22.93 -20.61 22.31
CA PRO A 809 23.65 -19.56 23.03
C PRO A 809 24.66 -18.84 22.12
N MET A 810 24.33 -17.61 21.72
CA MET A 810 25.20 -16.76 20.92
C MET A 810 26.55 -16.48 21.61
N GLY A 811 27.59 -16.31 20.80
CA GLY A 811 28.94 -15.98 21.24
C GLY A 811 29.69 -15.15 20.18
N ALA A 812 30.82 -14.56 20.57
CA ALA A 812 31.63 -13.79 19.65
C ALA A 812 32.30 -14.69 18.61
N CYS A 813 32.20 -14.28 17.35
CA CYS A 813 32.74 -14.94 16.18
C CYS A 813 33.71 -14.02 15.44
N CYS A 814 34.89 -14.53 15.12
CA CYS A 814 35.97 -13.77 14.51
C CYS A 814 36.19 -14.11 13.04
N PHE A 815 36.07 -13.12 12.15
CA PHE A 815 36.49 -13.21 10.76
C PHE A 815 37.65 -12.24 10.52
N ASP A 816 38.87 -12.77 10.43
CA ASP A 816 40.13 -12.01 10.45
C ASP A 816 40.24 -11.04 11.65
N ALA A 817 39.79 -9.80 11.49
CA ALA A 817 39.81 -8.73 12.51
C ALA A 817 38.40 -8.30 12.96
N ASP A 818 37.36 -8.68 12.22
CA ASP A 818 35.98 -8.28 12.47
C ASP A 818 35.29 -9.27 13.41
N CYS A 819 34.43 -8.74 14.29
CA CYS A 819 33.71 -9.50 15.32
C CYS A 819 32.20 -9.37 15.14
N PHE A 820 31.51 -10.50 15.19
CA PHE A 820 30.05 -10.59 15.17
C PHE A 820 29.59 -11.51 16.31
N GLU A 821 28.48 -11.20 16.97
CA GLU A 821 27.85 -12.13 17.91
C GLU A 821 26.92 -13.05 17.10
N LEU A 822 27.26 -14.34 17.04
CA LEU A 822 26.62 -15.38 16.21
C LEU A 822 26.51 -16.70 17.00
N GLU A 823 25.67 -17.61 16.53
CA GLU A 823 25.70 -19.01 16.97
C GLU A 823 27.00 -19.70 16.49
N GLU A 824 27.50 -20.71 17.22
CA GLU A 824 28.76 -21.38 16.89
C GLU A 824 28.76 -21.96 15.45
N VAL A 825 27.63 -22.51 15.01
CA VAL A 825 27.51 -23.08 13.66
C VAL A 825 27.37 -22.01 12.58
N GLU A 826 26.69 -20.89 12.81
CA GLU A 826 26.70 -19.77 11.84
C GLU A 826 28.12 -19.18 11.72
N CYS A 827 28.86 -19.10 12.82
CA CYS A 827 30.26 -18.70 12.84
C CYS A 827 31.15 -19.65 12.02
N ASN A 828 31.15 -20.93 12.38
CA ASN A 828 32.02 -21.94 11.80
C ASN A 828 31.68 -22.24 10.33
N SER A 829 30.40 -22.20 9.94
CA SER A 829 29.97 -22.43 8.55
C SER A 829 30.34 -21.30 7.59
N ASN A 830 30.35 -20.05 8.07
CA ASN A 830 30.90 -18.91 7.33
C ASN A 830 32.44 -18.84 7.37
N GLY A 831 33.09 -19.68 8.18
CA GLY A 831 34.55 -19.81 8.26
C GLY A 831 35.24 -18.88 9.26
N GLY A 832 34.51 -18.40 10.28
CA GLY A 832 35.07 -17.66 11.41
C GLY A 832 35.60 -18.57 12.52
N GLU A 833 36.25 -17.99 13.53
CA GLU A 833 36.70 -18.67 14.75
C GLU A 833 35.85 -18.21 15.94
N TRP A 834 35.03 -19.13 16.48
CA TRP A 834 34.10 -18.84 17.59
C TRP A 834 34.80 -18.86 18.95
N GLN A 835 34.41 -17.95 19.84
CA GLN A 835 35.18 -17.61 21.06
C GLN A 835 34.56 -18.15 22.36
N GLY A 836 33.40 -18.81 22.30
CA GLY A 836 32.67 -19.39 23.44
C GLY A 836 31.30 -18.74 23.68
N PRO A 837 30.38 -19.42 24.38
CA PRO A 837 29.03 -18.93 24.62
C PRO A 837 29.03 -17.74 25.59
N GLU A 838 28.05 -16.84 25.45
CA GLU A 838 27.97 -15.56 26.18
C GLU A 838 29.19 -14.61 25.99
N THR A 839 30.16 -14.95 25.13
CA THR A 839 31.24 -14.02 24.80
C THR A 839 30.74 -12.92 23.87
N THR A 840 31.23 -11.70 24.05
CA THR A 840 30.72 -10.51 23.34
C THR A 840 31.84 -9.76 22.65
N CYS A 841 31.52 -9.15 21.51
CA CYS A 841 32.44 -8.35 20.70
C CYS A 841 32.91 -7.08 21.42
N ALA A 842 32.18 -6.64 22.44
CA ALA A 842 32.60 -5.59 23.37
C ALA A 842 33.92 -5.90 24.13
N SER A 843 34.35 -7.17 24.17
CA SER A 843 35.64 -7.58 24.76
C SER A 843 36.84 -7.54 23.80
N SER A 844 36.62 -7.19 22.51
CA SER A 844 37.63 -7.18 21.45
C SER A 844 38.37 -8.53 21.24
N PRO A 845 37.69 -9.69 21.22
CA PRO A 845 38.36 -10.99 21.15
C PRO A 845 39.01 -11.26 19.78
N CYS A 846 38.50 -10.63 18.72
CA CYS A 846 38.93 -10.82 17.34
C CYS A 846 40.08 -9.90 16.90
N ALA A 847 40.84 -9.32 17.85
CA ALA A 847 42.05 -8.61 17.48
C ALA A 847 43.08 -9.62 16.92
N VAL A 848 43.50 -9.42 15.66
CA VAL A 848 44.49 -10.28 14.98
C VAL A 848 45.66 -10.56 15.93
N PRO A 849 45.96 -11.83 16.25
CA PRO A 849 46.94 -12.16 17.28
C PRO A 849 48.31 -11.64 16.86
N CYS A 850 48.72 -10.57 17.53
CA CYS A 850 49.91 -9.79 17.27
C CYS A 850 50.96 -10.20 18.32
N PRO A 851 51.76 -11.27 18.12
CA PRO A 851 52.43 -11.95 19.24
C PRO A 851 53.59 -11.15 19.83
N ALA A 852 53.92 -10.03 19.18
CA ALA A 852 54.89 -9.04 19.63
C ALA A 852 54.28 -7.94 20.53
N ASP A 853 52.95 -7.80 20.56
CA ASP A 853 52.22 -7.02 21.57
C ASP A 853 51.98 -7.94 22.78
N THR A 854 52.93 -7.87 23.70
CA THR A 854 53.07 -8.73 24.88
C THR A 854 52.43 -8.13 26.12
N ASP A 855 52.05 -6.84 26.09
CA ASP A 855 51.26 -6.20 27.15
C ASP A 855 49.78 -5.94 26.81
N GLY A 856 49.37 -6.21 25.56
CA GLY A 856 47.98 -6.20 25.09
C GLY A 856 47.44 -4.80 24.83
N SER A 857 48.31 -3.87 24.39
CA SER A 857 47.98 -2.45 24.21
C SER A 857 47.55 -2.06 22.80
N GLY A 858 47.59 -2.99 21.84
CA GLY A 858 47.27 -2.81 20.42
C GLY A 858 48.43 -2.28 19.58
N ALA A 859 49.64 -2.14 20.15
CA ALA A 859 50.80 -1.61 19.46
C ALA A 859 52.12 -2.10 20.04
N VAL A 860 52.98 -2.65 19.17
CA VAL A 860 54.32 -3.15 19.49
C VAL A 860 55.28 -1.97 19.73
N ASP A 861 55.65 -1.71 20.99
CA ASP A 861 56.55 -0.60 21.36
C ASP A 861 57.65 -0.95 22.39
N VAL A 862 58.15 0.05 23.13
CA VAL A 862 59.19 -0.13 24.15
C VAL A 862 58.67 -0.92 25.36
N SER A 863 57.36 -0.91 25.57
CA SER A 863 56.67 -1.54 26.69
C SER A 863 56.78 -3.07 26.62
N ASP A 864 56.67 -3.65 25.43
CA ASP A 864 56.86 -5.08 25.15
C ASP A 864 58.27 -5.57 25.43
N ILE A 865 59.27 -4.79 24.98
CA ILE A 865 60.67 -5.09 25.28
C ILE A 865 60.90 -5.08 26.81
N LEU A 866 60.23 -4.19 27.55
CA LEU A 866 60.31 -4.17 29.01
C LEU A 866 59.56 -5.33 29.67
N TYR A 867 58.44 -5.78 29.09
CA TYR A 867 57.72 -6.98 29.50
C TYR A 867 58.61 -8.22 29.33
N ILE A 868 59.11 -8.51 28.12
CA ILE A 868 60.01 -9.63 27.82
C ILE A 868 61.26 -9.62 28.72
N VAL A 869 61.89 -8.47 28.91
CA VAL A 869 63.09 -8.35 29.78
C VAL A 869 62.78 -8.66 31.25
N SER A 870 61.52 -8.51 31.69
CA SER A 870 61.11 -8.86 33.06
C SER A 870 60.95 -10.38 33.28
N TYR A 871 60.65 -11.14 32.22
CA TYR A 871 60.53 -12.61 32.20
C TYR A 871 61.78 -13.33 31.67
N TRP A 872 62.91 -12.63 31.54
CA TRP A 872 64.11 -13.16 30.88
C TRP A 872 64.62 -14.50 31.45
N GLY A 873 64.69 -15.53 30.59
CA GLY A 873 65.13 -16.88 30.91
C GLY A 873 64.10 -17.76 31.62
N THR A 874 62.81 -17.38 31.62
CA THR A 874 61.69 -18.27 31.95
C THR A 874 61.13 -18.94 30.68
N ASN A 875 60.03 -19.67 30.82
CA ASN A 875 59.20 -20.21 29.74
C ASN A 875 57.80 -19.57 29.76
N ASP A 876 57.72 -18.27 30.03
CA ASP A 876 56.45 -17.53 30.08
C ASP A 876 55.89 -17.34 28.67
N SER A 877 54.69 -17.86 28.41
CA SER A 877 54.12 -17.95 27.06
C SER A 877 53.70 -16.62 26.43
N ALA A 878 53.65 -15.53 27.20
CA ALA A 878 53.42 -14.18 26.65
C ALA A 878 54.75 -13.46 26.32
N ALA A 879 55.89 -13.95 26.81
CA ALA A 879 57.21 -13.38 26.55
C ALA A 879 58.11 -14.27 25.66
N ASP A 880 57.76 -15.55 25.49
CA ASP A 880 58.38 -16.55 24.60
C ASP A 880 57.80 -16.40 23.18
N VAL A 881 57.90 -15.20 22.61
CA VAL A 881 57.26 -14.76 21.35
C VAL A 881 57.58 -15.67 20.17
N ASN A 882 58.77 -16.30 20.14
CA ASN A 882 59.14 -17.22 19.08
C ASN A 882 58.72 -18.70 19.32
N GLY A 883 58.20 -19.02 20.52
CA GLY A 883 57.81 -20.36 20.94
C GLY A 883 58.96 -21.38 21.08
N ASP A 884 60.21 -20.94 21.26
CA ASP A 884 61.37 -21.84 21.46
C ASP A 884 61.44 -22.47 22.86
N GLY A 885 60.63 -21.97 23.80
CA GLY A 885 60.48 -22.48 25.15
C GLY A 885 61.42 -21.82 26.16
N THR A 886 62.00 -20.67 25.84
CA THR A 886 62.92 -19.92 26.71
C THR A 886 63.00 -18.45 26.30
N VAL A 887 62.35 -17.56 27.06
CA VAL A 887 62.38 -16.09 26.87
C VAL A 887 63.82 -15.57 26.77
N ASN A 888 64.25 -15.14 25.58
CA ASN A 888 65.64 -14.80 25.29
C ASN A 888 65.81 -13.61 24.32
N VAL A 889 67.00 -13.49 23.72
CA VAL A 889 67.33 -12.40 22.78
C VAL A 889 66.63 -12.54 21.43
N SER A 890 66.17 -13.75 21.11
CA SER A 890 65.44 -14.05 19.88
C SER A 890 64.06 -13.39 19.90
N ASP A 891 63.35 -13.45 21.02
CA ASP A 891 62.01 -12.87 21.21
C ASP A 891 62.02 -11.34 21.09
N ILE A 892 63.03 -10.68 21.68
CA ILE A 892 63.26 -9.24 21.48
C ILE A 892 63.52 -8.91 20.00
N LEU A 893 64.13 -9.80 19.22
CA LEU A 893 64.36 -9.56 17.80
C LEU A 893 63.09 -9.72 16.96
N GLU A 894 62.17 -10.62 17.33
CA GLU A 894 60.84 -10.69 16.72
C GLU A 894 60.02 -9.43 17.05
N VAL A 895 59.96 -9.00 18.32
CA VAL A 895 59.29 -7.75 18.73
C VAL A 895 59.84 -6.52 18.00
N VAL A 896 61.17 -6.39 17.92
CA VAL A 896 61.80 -5.28 17.18
C VAL A 896 61.53 -5.35 15.67
N SER A 897 61.13 -6.51 15.12
CA SER A 897 60.78 -6.65 13.71
C SER A 897 59.34 -6.21 13.39
N ALA A 898 58.42 -6.32 14.35
CA ALA A 898 56.99 -6.02 14.23
C ALA A 898 56.60 -4.59 14.65
N TRP A 899 57.58 -3.72 14.89
CA TRP A 899 57.41 -2.42 15.55
C TRP A 899 56.40 -1.46 14.89
N GLY A 900 55.29 -1.20 15.58
CA GLY A 900 54.20 -0.34 15.09
C GLY A 900 52.85 -0.68 15.73
N PRO A 901 51.74 -0.02 15.33
CA PRO A 901 50.41 -0.52 15.63
C PRO A 901 50.22 -1.90 14.96
N CYS A 902 49.51 -2.80 15.63
CA CYS A 902 49.10 -4.06 15.00
C CYS A 902 48.17 -3.78 13.79
N GLN A 903 48.29 -4.56 12.72
CA GLN A 903 47.59 -4.42 11.45
C GLN A 903 47.16 -5.78 10.89
#